data_AF-A0A383WKI0-F1
#
_entry.id   AF-A0A383WKI0-F1
#
_cell.length_a   1.000
_cell.length_b   1.000
_cell.length_c   1.000
_cell.angle_alpha   90.00
_cell.angle_beta   90.00
_cell.angle_gamma   90.00
#
_symmetry.space_group_name_H-M   'P 1'
#
loop_
_entity.id
_entity.type
_entity.pdbx_description
1 polymer ?
#
loop_
_entity_poly.entity_id
_entity_poly.type
_entity_poly.pdbx_seq_one_letter_code
_entity_poly.pdbx_strand_id
1 'polypeptide(L)'
;MDEHEAPSLSAARQLANHGYKVLVVEGSSRPGGRVFTQRMQSADGSIAAAADLGGSIITGIDGNPLAVIARQLDIPLHDINSSDVPLYLRDGSQLDAGLDLQVEAWFNQLLDRSAALRDSLGRGGDAISLQSSLDGLWSRREARVRRHQQQQHGLPQQQQQQQQQQVADDAEQLRVNGHHSNGYHPPPAVHEQQQQQQQQQQQHSSLQQQGPSLQQQRQQQEGYQEQQQQQQQQQQRMADSLENQQARHLLMQWHLANIEFANATRLRRLSMRHWDLDDEYEHGGSHVFLPGGNLRLLEGLAQALPIFYNSTARLLQYSAAGVQVHTDAGVFTADAALVTIPLGVLKRPDAMVFQPQLPPRKRAAISRLGFGCLNKVMLLFPHCFWGDKDMFGHVSSEPRQRGRYYLFYTYDSISGGAVLAALVAGDAAVEFEAKPEAVAVGEVMALLRGIFGPQGVVVPEPLQAVCTRWASDPMCYGSYSSVAVGSSGAADYDALAQPLGDRVFFAGEATTSRYPATMHGAFATGLREAAAIMAAFAAQRGEELRPALMTGKEMREAADPGSVAAGQQLVQLASLLQQVFDSSAVDSQGLPAGPDEEFGVFAAAYGPPGTEFEDQALLAINLAALRSAAKHAPVVIYTSISRTQLELLRDVPGGDERRLGMLAGELGVKLVGRPLQGDSLRLLEAIVQHRGLAGSGDDGDGEDGTGSSDEE
;
A
#
# COMPACT_ATOMS: atom_id res chain seq x y z
N MET A 1 3.48 -5.30 8.36
CA MET A 1 4.94 -5.13 8.23
C MET A 1 5.47 -4.89 9.62
N ASP A 2 6.55 -5.54 10.07
CA ASP A 2 7.00 -5.42 11.46
C ASP A 2 8.34 -6.14 11.71
N GLU A 3 9.44 -5.43 12.05
CA GLU A 3 10.78 -6.06 12.15
C GLU A 3 11.81 -5.32 13.00
N HIS A 4 12.50 -6.03 13.87
CA HIS A 4 13.61 -5.44 14.64
C HIS A 4 14.92 -6.23 14.56
N GLU A 5 14.91 -7.45 14.02
CA GLU A 5 16.15 -8.23 13.81
C GLU A 5 16.69 -8.18 12.37
N ALA A 6 15.88 -7.84 11.37
CA ALA A 6 16.40 -7.52 10.03
C ALA A 6 17.59 -6.53 10.03
N PRO A 7 17.58 -5.41 10.78
CA PRO A 7 18.73 -4.49 10.87
C PRO A 7 19.95 -5.12 11.54
N SER A 8 19.76 -5.92 12.59
CA SER A 8 20.88 -6.51 13.33
C SER A 8 21.58 -7.57 12.49
N LEU A 9 20.81 -8.41 11.79
CA LEU A 9 21.34 -9.45 10.92
C LEU A 9 21.97 -8.89 9.65
N SER A 10 21.39 -7.87 9.03
CA SER A 10 21.99 -7.23 7.84
C SER A 10 23.30 -6.52 8.19
N ALA A 11 23.34 -5.79 9.31
CA ALA A 11 24.55 -5.14 9.80
C ALA A 11 25.62 -6.16 10.19
N ALA A 12 25.24 -7.18 10.96
CA ALA A 12 26.17 -8.21 11.43
C ALA A 12 26.80 -8.98 10.28
N ARG A 13 26.00 -9.35 9.27
CA ARG A 13 26.51 -9.98 8.05
C ARG A 13 27.50 -9.07 7.33
N GLN A 14 27.17 -7.79 7.15
CA GLN A 14 28.06 -6.86 6.47
C GLN A 14 29.38 -6.66 7.22
N LEU A 15 29.32 -6.43 8.52
CA LEU A 15 30.51 -6.27 9.36
C LEU A 15 31.38 -7.53 9.37
N ALA A 16 30.76 -8.72 9.51
CA ALA A 16 31.47 -9.99 9.47
C ALA A 16 32.17 -10.23 8.12
N ASN A 17 31.50 -9.90 7.00
CA ASN A 17 32.09 -9.98 5.66
C ASN A 17 33.31 -9.06 5.48
N HIS A 18 33.40 -7.98 6.25
CA HIS A 18 34.54 -7.04 6.26
C HIS A 18 35.57 -7.37 7.36
N GLY A 19 35.52 -8.58 7.94
CA GLY A 19 36.52 -9.08 8.89
C GLY A 19 36.34 -8.57 10.32
N TYR A 20 35.24 -7.88 10.64
CA TYR A 20 34.94 -7.46 12.01
C TYR A 20 34.45 -8.65 12.83
N LYS A 21 34.85 -8.70 14.11
CA LYS A 21 34.26 -9.63 15.07
C LYS A 21 32.92 -9.07 15.52
N VAL A 22 31.85 -9.80 15.21
CA VAL A 22 30.48 -9.41 15.54
C VAL A 22 29.88 -10.47 16.44
N LEU A 23 29.03 -10.06 17.37
CA LEU A 23 28.06 -10.91 18.05
C LEU A 23 26.72 -10.21 18.11
N VAL A 24 25.63 -10.99 18.14
CA VAL A 24 24.26 -10.48 18.27
C VAL A 24 23.71 -10.96 19.62
N VAL A 25 23.11 -10.04 20.38
CA VAL A 25 22.45 -10.33 21.66
C VAL A 25 20.95 -10.22 21.44
N GLU A 26 20.23 -11.32 21.60
CA GLU A 26 18.80 -11.44 21.32
C GLU A 26 18.04 -11.86 22.58
N GLY A 27 17.03 -11.07 22.98
CA GLY A 27 16.27 -11.31 24.20
C GLY A 27 15.32 -12.51 24.08
N SER A 28 14.85 -12.79 22.87
CA SER A 28 13.96 -13.92 22.60
C SER A 28 14.73 -15.23 22.36
N SER A 29 13.99 -16.32 22.26
CA SER A 29 14.52 -17.67 22.02
C SER A 29 14.71 -18.01 20.53
N ARG A 30 14.44 -17.05 19.63
CA ARG A 30 14.44 -17.25 18.17
C ARG A 30 15.01 -16.02 17.47
N PRO A 31 15.41 -16.13 16.20
CA PRO A 31 15.64 -14.96 15.39
C PRO A 31 14.31 -14.35 14.88
N GLY A 32 14.44 -13.17 14.31
CA GLY A 32 13.48 -12.44 13.51
C GLY A 32 12.77 -11.26 14.19
N GLY A 33 12.77 -11.18 15.52
CA GLY A 33 12.07 -10.14 16.26
C GLY A 33 10.60 -10.12 15.84
N ARG A 34 10.10 -8.99 15.34
CA ARG A 34 8.72 -8.91 14.85
C ARG A 34 8.50 -9.55 13.46
N VAL A 35 9.53 -10.02 12.75
CA VAL A 35 9.32 -11.01 11.66
C VAL A 35 9.17 -12.35 12.33
N PHE A 36 7.93 -12.82 12.43
CA PHE A 36 7.63 -14.05 13.14
C PHE A 36 6.70 -14.94 12.34
N THR A 37 7.26 -16.01 11.80
CA THR A 37 6.48 -17.10 11.20
C THR A 37 6.19 -18.16 12.25
N GLN A 38 4.91 -18.44 12.47
CA GLN A 38 4.46 -19.58 13.25
C GLN A 38 4.39 -20.81 12.34
N ARG A 39 5.08 -21.89 12.72
CA ARG A 39 4.82 -23.22 12.15
C ARG A 39 3.61 -23.81 12.89
N MET A 40 2.51 -23.98 12.17
CA MET A 40 1.26 -24.50 12.70
C MET A 40 1.22 -26.02 12.51
N GLN A 41 0.73 -26.72 13.52
CA GLN A 41 0.78 -28.17 13.61
C GLN A 41 -0.60 -28.79 13.40
N SER A 42 -0.60 -29.94 12.74
CA SER A 42 -1.72 -30.87 12.66
C SER A 42 -1.91 -31.60 14.00
N ALA A 43 -3.03 -32.29 14.17
CA ALA A 43 -3.33 -33.09 15.36
C ALA A 43 -2.30 -34.20 15.64
N ASP A 44 -1.59 -34.67 14.61
CA ASP A 44 -0.50 -35.65 14.72
C ASP A 44 0.88 -35.02 15.05
N GLY A 45 0.94 -33.70 15.22
CA GLY A 45 2.16 -32.94 15.52
C GLY A 45 3.03 -32.60 14.30
N SER A 46 2.66 -33.04 13.08
CA SER A 46 3.34 -32.64 11.85
C SER A 46 3.08 -31.16 11.53
N ILE A 47 4.03 -30.49 10.88
CA ILE A 47 3.83 -29.10 10.43
C ILE A 47 2.85 -29.13 9.27
N ALA A 48 1.67 -28.53 9.48
CA ALA A 48 0.60 -28.45 8.50
C ALA A 48 0.61 -27.14 7.72
N ALA A 49 1.10 -26.05 8.33
CA ALA A 49 1.21 -24.76 7.67
C ALA A 49 2.28 -23.86 8.30
N ALA A 50 2.68 -22.79 7.59
CA ALA A 50 3.53 -21.73 8.12
C ALA A 50 2.89 -20.36 7.82
N ALA A 51 2.69 -19.54 8.86
CA ALA A 51 1.98 -18.28 8.71
C ALA A 51 2.62 -17.16 9.53
N ASP A 52 2.70 -15.96 8.95
CA ASP A 52 3.36 -14.81 9.56
C ASP A 52 2.45 -14.09 10.57
N LEU A 53 2.83 -14.19 11.85
CA LEU A 53 2.22 -13.47 12.96
C LEU A 53 2.56 -11.96 12.92
N GLY A 54 3.74 -11.62 12.40
CA GLY A 54 4.25 -10.25 12.34
C GLY A 54 4.35 -9.70 10.92
N GLY A 55 5.53 -9.27 10.48
CA GLY A 55 5.74 -8.80 9.11
C GLY A 55 5.46 -9.88 8.05
N SER A 56 4.36 -9.74 7.30
CA SER A 56 3.92 -10.72 6.29
C SER A 56 4.13 -10.31 4.83
N ILE A 57 4.07 -9.01 4.53
CA ILE A 57 4.02 -8.51 3.16
C ILE A 57 5.34 -7.83 2.81
N ILE A 58 5.88 -8.14 1.63
CA ILE A 58 6.92 -7.37 0.96
C ILE A 58 6.22 -6.35 0.06
N THR A 59 6.24 -5.08 0.47
CA THR A 59 5.52 -4.00 -0.23
C THR A 59 6.32 -3.48 -1.40
N GLY A 60 5.92 -3.88 -2.61
CA GLY A 60 6.59 -3.49 -3.85
C GLY A 60 7.89 -4.27 -4.00
N ILE A 61 8.10 -4.86 -5.17
CA ILE A 61 9.30 -5.67 -5.45
C ILE A 61 10.35 -4.90 -6.27
N ASP A 62 9.98 -3.74 -6.81
CA ASP A 62 10.87 -2.92 -7.62
C ASP A 62 11.75 -2.06 -6.71
N GLY A 63 13.06 -2.31 -6.74
CA GLY A 63 14.03 -1.63 -5.87
C GLY A 63 14.02 -2.11 -4.41
N ASN A 64 13.11 -3.01 -4.03
CA ASN A 64 13.02 -3.51 -2.67
C ASN A 64 14.12 -4.56 -2.38
N PRO A 65 15.04 -4.31 -1.42
CA PRO A 65 16.17 -5.20 -1.16
C PRO A 65 15.75 -6.60 -0.69
N LEU A 66 14.57 -6.75 -0.08
CA LEU A 66 14.12 -8.04 0.41
C LEU A 66 13.66 -8.96 -0.72
N ALA A 67 13.16 -8.41 -1.83
CA ALA A 67 12.88 -9.20 -3.03
C ALA A 67 14.19 -9.78 -3.62
N VAL A 68 15.29 -9.03 -3.54
CA VAL A 68 16.61 -9.52 -3.95
C VAL A 68 17.07 -10.67 -3.04
N ILE A 69 16.95 -10.51 -1.72
CA ILE A 69 17.31 -11.57 -0.76
C ILE A 69 16.44 -12.82 -0.96
N ALA A 70 15.13 -12.65 -1.17
CA ALA A 70 14.23 -13.76 -1.46
C ALA A 70 14.69 -14.55 -2.69
N ARG A 71 15.03 -13.87 -3.80
CA ARG A 71 15.57 -14.52 -5.01
C ARG A 71 16.91 -15.21 -4.76
N GLN A 72 17.81 -14.61 -3.97
CA GLN A 72 19.10 -15.23 -3.61
C GLN A 72 18.94 -16.51 -2.78
N LEU A 73 17.88 -16.57 -1.96
CA LEU A 73 17.54 -17.72 -1.13
C LEU A 73 16.61 -18.72 -1.85
N ASP A 74 16.31 -18.50 -3.13
CA ASP A 74 15.38 -19.30 -3.92
C ASP A 74 13.99 -19.41 -3.25
N ILE A 75 13.53 -18.30 -2.66
CA ILE A 75 12.20 -18.16 -2.06
C ILE A 75 11.27 -17.54 -3.11
N PRO A 76 10.19 -18.24 -3.50
CA PRO A 76 9.23 -17.70 -4.45
C PRO A 76 8.57 -16.43 -3.94
N LEU A 77 8.15 -15.57 -4.87
CA LEU A 77 7.33 -14.39 -4.58
C LEU A 77 5.90 -14.70 -5.04
N HIS A 78 4.92 -14.53 -4.16
CA HIS A 78 3.50 -14.75 -4.48
C HIS A 78 2.76 -13.41 -4.46
N ASP A 79 2.26 -12.97 -5.60
CA ASP A 79 1.50 -11.72 -5.73
C ASP A 79 0.25 -11.73 -4.84
N ILE A 80 -0.08 -10.56 -4.30
CA ILE A 80 -1.30 -10.34 -3.52
C ILE A 80 -2.31 -9.69 -4.46
N ASN A 81 -3.39 -10.39 -4.80
CA ASN A 81 -4.46 -9.78 -5.57
C ASN A 81 -5.34 -8.91 -4.68
N SER A 82 -5.14 -7.59 -4.72
CA SER A 82 -5.95 -6.62 -4.00
C SER A 82 -7.06 -5.99 -4.85
N SER A 83 -7.25 -6.45 -6.10
CA SER A 83 -8.21 -5.84 -7.04
C SER A 83 -9.67 -6.26 -6.82
N ASP A 84 -9.91 -7.34 -6.08
CA ASP A 84 -11.24 -7.85 -5.75
C ASP A 84 -11.31 -8.25 -4.26
N VAL A 85 -11.81 -7.33 -3.43
CA VAL A 85 -11.98 -7.54 -1.98
C VAL A 85 -13.47 -7.44 -1.63
N PRO A 86 -14.21 -8.56 -1.67
CA PRO A 86 -15.63 -8.52 -1.32
C PRO A 86 -15.82 -8.15 0.15
N LEU A 87 -16.73 -7.20 0.40
CA LEU A 87 -17.03 -6.68 1.73
C LEU A 87 -18.36 -7.24 2.24
N TYR A 88 -18.32 -7.89 3.40
CA TYR A 88 -19.49 -8.55 4.00
C TYR A 88 -19.95 -7.87 5.29
N LEU A 89 -21.26 -7.81 5.49
CA LEU A 89 -21.85 -7.61 6.82
C LEU A 89 -21.84 -8.94 7.59
N ARG A 90 -22.10 -8.85 8.90
CA ARG A 90 -22.07 -10.02 9.80
C ARG A 90 -23.11 -11.09 9.45
N ASP A 91 -24.21 -10.71 8.80
CA ASP A 91 -25.28 -11.62 8.38
C ASP A 91 -25.01 -12.27 7.01
N GLY A 92 -23.81 -12.07 6.44
CA GLY A 92 -23.38 -12.63 5.17
C GLY A 92 -23.87 -11.88 3.95
N SER A 93 -24.64 -10.80 4.11
CA SER A 93 -24.92 -9.90 3.00
C SER A 93 -23.62 -9.25 2.52
N GLN A 94 -23.41 -9.29 1.20
CA GLN A 94 -22.31 -8.60 0.56
C GLN A 94 -22.75 -7.18 0.21
N LEU A 95 -21.88 -6.20 0.48
CA LEU A 95 -22.12 -4.82 0.07
C LEU A 95 -21.88 -4.65 -1.43
N ASP A 96 -22.66 -3.76 -2.04
CA ASP A 96 -22.58 -3.47 -3.47
C ASP A 96 -21.19 -2.91 -3.85
N ALA A 97 -20.52 -3.58 -4.79
CA ALA A 97 -19.18 -3.19 -5.23
C ALA A 97 -19.16 -1.82 -5.92
N GLY A 98 -20.24 -1.45 -6.62
CA GLY A 98 -20.36 -0.12 -7.24
C GLY A 98 -20.45 1.01 -6.19
N LEU A 99 -21.16 0.74 -5.10
CA LEU A 99 -21.25 1.63 -3.95
C LEU A 99 -19.91 1.74 -3.22
N ASP A 100 -19.18 0.64 -3.07
CA ASP A 100 -17.84 0.64 -2.47
C ASP A 100 -16.87 1.51 -3.29
N LEU A 101 -16.77 1.29 -4.60
CA LEU A 101 -15.97 2.13 -5.51
C LEU A 101 -16.33 3.63 -5.41
N GLN A 102 -17.62 3.94 -5.27
CA GLN A 102 -18.07 5.33 -5.06
C GLN A 102 -17.60 5.89 -3.72
N VAL A 103 -17.66 5.11 -2.64
CA VAL A 103 -17.25 5.55 -1.30
C VAL A 103 -15.72 5.66 -1.20
N GLU A 104 -14.99 4.72 -1.80
CA GLU A 104 -13.54 4.78 -1.94
C GLU A 104 -13.10 6.07 -2.66
N ALA A 105 -13.74 6.42 -3.77
CA ALA A 105 -13.47 7.67 -4.47
C ALA A 105 -13.72 8.90 -3.58
N TRP A 106 -14.77 8.89 -2.74
CA TRP A 106 -15.01 9.97 -1.77
C TRP A 106 -13.98 9.99 -0.65
N PHE A 107 -13.55 8.82 -0.20
CA PHE A 107 -12.53 8.66 0.82
C PHE A 107 -11.19 9.25 0.35
N ASN A 108 -10.76 8.91 -0.87
CA ASN A 108 -9.55 9.48 -1.49
C ASN A 108 -9.66 11.01 -1.63
N GLN A 109 -10.82 11.52 -2.08
CA GLN A 109 -11.06 12.97 -2.12
C GLN A 109 -11.01 13.66 -0.74
N LEU A 110 -11.35 12.96 0.35
CA LEU A 110 -11.21 13.51 1.70
C LEU A 110 -9.74 13.57 2.12
N LEU A 111 -8.94 12.56 1.77
CA LEU A 111 -7.49 12.56 1.99
C LEU A 111 -6.83 13.70 1.22
N ASP A 112 -7.13 13.86 -0.07
CA ASP A 112 -6.61 14.97 -0.91
C ASP A 112 -6.94 16.34 -0.31
N ARG A 113 -8.17 16.51 0.19
CA ARG A 113 -8.58 17.75 0.85
C ARG A 113 -7.91 17.95 2.20
N SER A 114 -7.61 16.86 2.91
CA SER A 114 -6.84 16.92 4.16
C SER A 114 -5.41 17.35 3.87
N ALA A 115 -4.78 16.82 2.82
CA ALA A 115 -3.46 17.24 2.34
C ALA A 115 -3.45 18.72 1.91
N ALA A 116 -4.43 19.18 1.13
CA ALA A 116 -4.54 20.59 0.76
C ALA A 116 -4.76 21.51 1.99
N LEU A 117 -5.53 21.05 2.98
CA LEU A 117 -5.72 21.78 4.23
C LEU A 117 -4.42 21.86 5.03
N ARG A 118 -3.65 20.76 5.10
CA ARG A 118 -2.32 20.70 5.73
C ARG A 118 -1.41 21.78 5.14
N ASP A 119 -1.36 21.88 3.82
CA ASP A 119 -0.49 22.84 3.14
C ASP A 119 -0.88 24.28 3.45
N SER A 120 -2.18 24.56 3.59
CA SER A 120 -2.68 25.89 3.97
C SER A 120 -2.39 26.28 5.44
N LEU A 121 -2.33 25.30 6.35
CA LEU A 121 -2.15 25.52 7.78
C LEU A 121 -0.68 25.66 8.20
N GLY A 122 0.27 25.17 7.39
CA GLY A 122 1.69 25.16 7.73
C GLY A 122 1.94 24.54 9.11
N ARG A 123 2.64 25.26 10.01
CA ARG A 123 2.92 24.81 11.38
C ARG A 123 1.67 24.74 12.29
N GLY A 124 0.55 25.35 11.90
CA GLY A 124 -0.71 25.22 12.64
C GLY A 124 -1.27 23.78 12.63
N GLY A 125 -0.82 22.93 11.70
CA GLY A 125 -1.24 21.53 11.59
C GLY A 125 -0.57 20.56 12.56
N ASP A 126 0.51 20.95 13.25
CA ASP A 126 1.34 20.05 14.07
C ASP A 126 0.57 19.41 15.25
N ALA A 127 -0.45 20.13 15.74
CA ALA A 127 -1.30 19.70 16.84
C ALA A 127 -2.61 19.02 16.38
N ILE A 128 -2.83 18.89 15.06
CA ILE A 128 -4.07 18.35 14.50
C ILE A 128 -3.88 16.87 14.17
N SER A 129 -4.83 16.04 14.61
CA SER A 129 -4.87 14.64 14.22
C SER A 129 -5.50 14.47 12.83
N LEU A 130 -5.11 13.42 12.10
CA LEU A 130 -5.73 13.07 10.83
C LEU A 130 -7.25 12.90 10.99
N GLN A 131 -7.69 12.27 12.08
CA GLN A 131 -9.12 12.12 12.39
C GLN A 131 -9.84 13.48 12.46
N SER A 132 -9.28 14.44 13.20
CA SER A 132 -9.91 15.77 13.36
C SER A 132 -10.06 16.49 12.03
N SER A 133 -9.09 16.33 11.13
CA SER A 133 -9.19 16.86 9.77
C SER A 133 -10.30 16.18 8.97
N LEU A 134 -10.32 14.84 8.93
CA LEU A 134 -11.29 14.07 8.15
C LEU A 134 -12.73 14.28 8.66
N ASP A 135 -12.95 14.23 9.97
CA ASP A 135 -14.26 14.47 10.59
C ASP A 135 -14.77 15.89 10.27
N GLY A 136 -13.89 16.88 10.30
CA GLY A 136 -14.21 18.27 9.96
C GLY A 136 -14.60 18.45 8.49
N LEU A 137 -13.86 17.83 7.57
CA LEU A 137 -14.15 17.85 6.13
C LEU A 137 -15.44 17.10 5.80
N TRP A 138 -15.64 15.93 6.40
CA TRP A 138 -16.85 15.11 6.23
C TRP A 138 -18.09 15.86 6.71
N SER A 139 -18.05 16.43 7.91
CA SER A 139 -19.17 17.19 8.49
C SER A 139 -19.58 18.38 7.61
N ARG A 140 -18.62 19.09 7.01
CA ARG A 140 -18.90 20.19 6.07
C ARG A 140 -19.55 19.70 4.78
N ARG A 141 -19.12 18.54 4.26
CA ARG A 141 -19.74 17.90 3.09
C ARG A 141 -21.19 17.54 3.39
N GLU A 142 -21.46 16.85 4.50
CA GLU A 142 -22.82 16.49 4.88
C GLU A 142 -23.73 17.72 5.05
N ALA A 143 -23.23 18.78 5.70
CA ALA A 143 -23.99 20.03 5.85
C ALA A 143 -24.30 20.71 4.50
N ARG A 144 -23.45 20.57 3.48
CA ARG A 144 -23.72 21.07 2.12
C ARG A 144 -24.77 20.23 1.41
N VAL A 145 -24.68 18.89 1.52
CA VAL A 145 -25.66 17.97 0.94
C VAL A 145 -27.04 18.19 1.55
N ARG A 146 -27.16 18.28 2.88
CA ARG A 146 -28.42 18.56 3.58
C ARG A 146 -29.06 19.87 3.13
N ARG A 147 -28.27 20.95 3.00
CA ARG A 147 -28.77 22.24 2.48
C ARG A 147 -29.29 22.13 1.05
N HIS A 148 -28.59 21.39 0.19
CA HIS A 148 -29.01 21.22 -1.20
C HIS A 148 -30.29 20.37 -1.32
N GLN A 149 -30.40 19.29 -0.55
CA GLN A 149 -31.62 18.46 -0.49
C GLN A 149 -32.82 19.25 0.04
N GLN A 150 -32.64 20.08 1.08
CA GLN A 150 -33.71 20.96 1.58
C GLN A 150 -34.18 21.96 0.51
N GLN A 151 -33.26 22.50 -0.29
CA GLN A 151 -33.59 23.43 -1.38
C GLN A 151 -34.31 22.74 -2.55
N GLN A 152 -33.97 21.48 -2.89
CA GLN A 152 -34.58 20.75 -3.99
C GLN A 152 -35.91 20.07 -3.63
N HIS A 153 -36.05 19.53 -2.42
CA HIS A 153 -37.24 18.75 -2.02
C HIS A 153 -38.27 19.56 -1.22
N GLY A 154 -37.92 20.73 -0.67
CA GLY A 154 -38.84 21.57 0.10
C GLY A 154 -39.90 22.30 -0.76
N LEU A 155 -39.55 22.68 -1.99
CA LEU A 155 -40.45 23.41 -2.90
C LEU A 155 -41.55 22.52 -3.54
N PRO A 156 -41.27 21.28 -4.02
CA PRO A 156 -42.29 20.42 -4.61
C PRO A 156 -43.27 19.80 -3.61
N GLN A 157 -42.83 19.47 -2.39
CA GLN A 157 -43.71 18.89 -1.35
C GLN A 157 -44.76 19.89 -0.85
N GLN A 158 -44.40 21.17 -0.68
CA GLN A 158 -45.38 22.21 -0.33
C GLN A 158 -46.41 22.44 -1.44
N GLN A 159 -45.97 22.43 -2.70
CA GLN A 159 -46.89 22.55 -3.85
C GLN A 159 -47.80 21.33 -3.98
N GLN A 160 -47.29 20.10 -3.80
CA GLN A 160 -48.12 18.89 -3.80
C GLN A 160 -49.12 18.84 -2.64
N GLN A 161 -48.73 19.24 -1.42
CA GLN A 161 -49.66 19.34 -0.30
C GLN A 161 -50.76 20.39 -0.55
N GLN A 162 -50.42 21.55 -1.11
CA GLN A 162 -51.42 22.56 -1.49
C GLN A 162 -52.39 22.03 -2.56
N GLN A 163 -51.87 21.30 -3.55
CA GLN A 163 -52.69 20.71 -4.62
C GLN A 163 -53.59 19.58 -4.09
N GLN A 164 -53.13 18.78 -3.12
CA GLN A 164 -53.93 17.77 -2.43
C GLN A 164 -55.02 18.40 -1.55
N GLN A 165 -54.71 19.50 -0.85
CA GLN A 165 -55.68 20.25 -0.05
C GLN A 165 -56.80 20.79 -0.95
N GLN A 166 -56.44 21.39 -2.09
CA GLN A 166 -57.41 21.90 -3.08
C GLN A 166 -58.34 20.81 -3.63
N VAL A 167 -57.80 19.64 -4.00
CA VAL A 167 -58.60 18.52 -4.54
C VAL A 167 -59.54 17.94 -3.47
N ALA A 168 -59.10 17.89 -2.21
CA ALA A 168 -59.94 17.45 -1.09
C ALA A 168 -61.09 18.45 -0.82
N ASP A 169 -60.78 19.75 -0.82
CA ASP A 169 -61.77 20.82 -0.65
C ASP A 169 -62.83 20.80 -1.77
N ASP A 170 -62.42 20.58 -3.02
CA ASP A 170 -63.30 20.48 -4.19
C ASP A 170 -64.23 19.25 -4.12
N ALA A 171 -63.71 18.10 -3.66
CA ALA A 171 -64.49 16.88 -3.48
C ALA A 171 -65.52 16.99 -2.35
N GLU A 172 -65.20 17.75 -1.29
CA GLU A 172 -66.11 18.01 -0.18
C GLU A 172 -67.25 18.96 -0.61
N GLN A 173 -66.97 19.99 -1.41
CA GLN A 173 -68.00 20.87 -1.98
C GLN A 173 -68.98 20.12 -2.90
N LEU A 174 -68.50 19.17 -3.70
CA LEU A 174 -69.35 18.31 -4.54
C LEU A 174 -70.26 17.39 -3.71
N ARG A 175 -69.78 16.89 -2.56
CA ARG A 175 -70.58 16.08 -1.62
C ARG A 175 -71.69 16.88 -0.93
N VAL A 176 -71.42 18.14 -0.57
CA VAL A 176 -72.40 19.03 0.08
C VAL A 176 -73.53 19.43 -0.88
N ASN A 177 -73.22 19.63 -2.17
CA ASN A 177 -74.22 19.97 -3.19
C ASN A 177 -75.15 18.79 -3.58
N GLY A 178 -74.69 17.53 -3.43
CA GLY A 178 -75.48 16.34 -3.75
C GLY A 178 -76.58 15.97 -2.74
N HIS A 179 -76.61 16.58 -1.55
CA HIS A 179 -77.55 16.23 -0.48
C HIS A 179 -78.90 16.98 -0.52
N HIS A 180 -79.15 17.82 -1.53
CA HIS A 180 -80.37 18.64 -1.62
C HIS A 180 -81.52 18.04 -2.45
N SER A 181 -81.44 16.80 -2.96
CA SER A 181 -82.54 16.19 -3.70
C SER A 181 -82.85 14.75 -3.26
N ASN A 182 -83.67 14.59 -2.22
CA ASN A 182 -84.47 13.38 -2.03
C ASN A 182 -85.65 13.64 -1.08
N GLY A 183 -86.74 14.18 -1.63
CA GLY A 183 -88.05 14.25 -0.98
C GLY A 183 -88.92 13.05 -1.37
N TYR A 184 -89.34 12.28 -0.38
CA TYR A 184 -90.19 11.09 -0.47
C TYR A 184 -91.66 11.48 -0.77
N HIS A 185 -92.35 10.79 -1.70
CA HIS A 185 -93.82 10.86 -1.86
C HIS A 185 -94.44 9.46 -2.06
N PRO A 186 -95.65 9.19 -1.49
CA PRO A 186 -96.29 7.87 -1.51
C PRO A 186 -97.21 7.67 -2.74
N PRO A 187 -97.66 6.41 -3.03
CA PRO A 187 -98.16 6.03 -4.35
C PRO A 187 -99.70 6.07 -4.47
N PRO A 188 -100.24 6.17 -5.70
CA PRO A 188 -101.55 5.61 -5.99
C PRO A 188 -101.55 4.60 -7.15
N ALA A 189 -102.59 3.77 -7.16
CA ALA A 189 -102.72 2.57 -7.98
C ALA A 189 -103.48 2.80 -9.31
N VAL A 190 -103.16 1.90 -10.26
CA VAL A 190 -103.88 1.44 -11.46
C VAL A 190 -104.02 2.40 -12.66
N HIS A 191 -103.17 2.20 -13.68
CA HIS A 191 -103.59 2.04 -15.09
C HIS A 191 -102.46 1.41 -15.93
N GLU A 192 -102.65 0.15 -16.30
CA GLU A 192 -101.75 -0.66 -17.13
C GLU A 192 -101.90 -0.31 -18.61
N GLN A 193 -100.87 0.34 -19.17
CA GLN A 193 -100.32 0.21 -20.53
C GLN A 193 -99.53 1.48 -20.93
N GLN A 194 -99.85 2.65 -20.36
CA GLN A 194 -98.95 3.82 -20.41
C GLN A 194 -97.86 3.77 -19.33
N GLN A 195 -98.10 3.10 -18.20
CA GLN A 195 -97.12 2.94 -17.13
C GLN A 195 -95.94 2.04 -17.49
N GLN A 196 -96.09 1.04 -18.36
CA GLN A 196 -94.96 0.22 -18.81
C GLN A 196 -94.03 0.99 -19.77
N GLN A 197 -94.58 1.87 -20.60
CA GLN A 197 -93.78 2.72 -21.50
C GLN A 197 -93.08 3.85 -20.73
N GLN A 198 -93.74 4.45 -19.72
CA GLN A 198 -93.12 5.38 -18.80
C GLN A 198 -92.13 4.71 -17.84
N GLN A 199 -92.37 3.48 -17.36
CA GLN A 199 -91.39 2.74 -16.55
C GLN A 199 -90.19 2.30 -17.38
N GLN A 200 -90.37 1.92 -18.65
CA GLN A 200 -89.23 1.63 -19.53
C GLN A 200 -88.46 2.90 -19.91
N GLN A 201 -89.12 4.05 -20.12
CA GLN A 201 -88.44 5.33 -20.32
C GLN A 201 -87.78 5.86 -19.04
N GLN A 202 -88.38 5.67 -17.87
CA GLN A 202 -87.78 6.02 -16.58
C GLN A 202 -86.64 5.06 -16.21
N GLN A 203 -86.73 3.77 -16.52
CA GLN A 203 -85.63 2.81 -16.39
C GLN A 203 -84.50 3.12 -17.40
N HIS A 204 -84.81 3.46 -18.65
CA HIS A 204 -83.79 3.90 -19.61
C HIS A 204 -83.13 5.23 -19.24
N SER A 205 -83.91 6.20 -18.73
CA SER A 205 -83.39 7.50 -18.27
C SER A 205 -82.57 7.36 -16.98
N SER A 206 -82.97 6.49 -16.05
CA SER A 206 -82.21 6.19 -14.84
C SER A 206 -80.95 5.34 -15.11
N LEU A 207 -80.98 4.42 -16.08
CA LEU A 207 -79.79 3.70 -16.58
C LEU A 207 -78.83 4.64 -17.35
N GLN A 208 -79.35 5.62 -18.11
CA GLN A 208 -78.54 6.66 -18.75
C GLN A 208 -77.96 7.69 -17.76
N GLN A 209 -78.61 7.92 -16.62
CA GLN A 209 -78.08 8.77 -15.53
C GLN A 209 -77.12 8.01 -14.59
N GLN A 210 -77.18 6.67 -14.52
CA GLN A 210 -76.26 5.85 -13.72
C GLN A 210 -74.95 5.47 -14.44
N GLY A 211 -74.93 5.49 -15.79
CA GLY A 211 -73.70 5.28 -16.57
C GLY A 211 -72.56 6.27 -16.24
N PRO A 212 -72.84 7.60 -16.19
CA PRO A 212 -71.87 8.61 -15.79
C PRO A 212 -71.40 8.48 -14.33
N SER A 213 -72.29 8.08 -13.40
CA SER A 213 -71.93 7.95 -11.98
C SER A 213 -71.10 6.70 -11.68
N LEU A 214 -71.33 5.58 -12.37
CA LEU A 214 -70.48 4.39 -12.33
C LEU A 214 -69.13 4.60 -13.03
N GLN A 215 -69.07 5.44 -14.06
CA GLN A 215 -67.80 5.88 -14.65
C GLN A 215 -67.02 6.79 -13.71
N GLN A 216 -67.68 7.76 -13.06
CA GLN A 216 -67.05 8.60 -12.03
C GLN A 216 -66.54 7.79 -10.84
N GLN A 217 -67.31 6.80 -10.36
CA GLN A 217 -66.84 5.91 -9.28
C GLN A 217 -65.64 5.08 -9.69
N ARG A 218 -65.58 4.58 -10.94
CA ARG A 218 -64.41 3.87 -11.47
C ARG A 218 -63.20 4.79 -11.59
N GLN A 219 -63.36 5.99 -12.14
CA GLN A 219 -62.28 6.98 -12.23
C GLN A 219 -61.77 7.40 -10.84
N GLN A 220 -62.66 7.54 -9.86
CA GLN A 220 -62.26 7.81 -8.48
C GLN A 220 -61.50 6.62 -7.87
N GLN A 221 -61.97 5.38 -8.07
CA GLN A 221 -61.26 4.18 -7.60
C GLN A 221 -59.89 4.00 -8.26
N GLU A 222 -59.78 4.25 -9.56
CA GLU A 222 -58.52 4.24 -10.31
C GLU A 222 -57.57 5.32 -9.77
N GLY A 223 -58.05 6.55 -9.54
CA GLY A 223 -57.25 7.62 -8.93
C GLY A 223 -56.77 7.31 -7.50
N TYR A 224 -57.59 6.65 -6.68
CA TYR A 224 -57.18 6.17 -5.35
C TYR A 224 -56.12 5.07 -5.43
N GLN A 225 -56.23 4.15 -6.40
CA GLN A 225 -55.24 3.09 -6.62
C GLN A 225 -53.91 3.66 -7.10
N GLU A 226 -53.93 4.62 -8.04
CA GLU A 226 -52.74 5.32 -8.51
C GLU A 226 -52.05 6.09 -7.38
N GLN A 227 -52.80 6.77 -6.51
CA GLN A 227 -52.24 7.45 -5.33
C GLN A 227 -51.57 6.48 -4.35
N GLN A 228 -52.21 5.34 -4.07
CA GLN A 228 -51.60 4.33 -3.20
C GLN A 228 -50.30 3.77 -3.79
N GLN A 229 -50.28 3.49 -5.11
CA GLN A 229 -49.06 3.05 -5.80
C GLN A 229 -47.95 4.12 -5.74
N GLN A 230 -48.28 5.39 -5.97
CA GLN A 230 -47.31 6.48 -5.88
C GLN A 230 -46.75 6.63 -4.45
N GLN A 231 -47.61 6.52 -3.44
CA GLN A 231 -47.19 6.60 -2.03
C GLN A 231 -46.29 5.42 -1.65
N GLN A 232 -46.61 4.20 -2.11
CA GLN A 232 -45.79 3.01 -1.88
C GLN A 232 -44.43 3.12 -2.59
N GLN A 233 -44.41 3.59 -3.84
CA GLN A 233 -43.16 3.86 -4.56
C GLN A 233 -42.32 4.97 -3.91
N GLN A 234 -42.95 5.97 -3.30
CA GLN A 234 -42.24 7.02 -2.57
C GLN A 234 -41.65 6.49 -1.27
N GLN A 235 -42.40 5.67 -0.52
CA GLN A 235 -41.90 5.00 0.70
C GLN A 235 -40.74 4.08 0.38
N GLN A 236 -40.83 3.27 -0.68
CA GLN A 236 -39.73 2.41 -1.13
C GLN A 236 -38.48 3.22 -1.48
N ARG A 237 -38.62 4.29 -2.28
CA ARG A 237 -37.50 5.17 -2.62
C ARG A 237 -36.85 5.82 -1.39
N MET A 238 -37.63 6.17 -0.37
CA MET A 238 -37.08 6.69 0.88
C MET A 238 -36.34 5.62 1.67
N ALA A 239 -36.88 4.40 1.74
CA ALA A 239 -36.21 3.26 2.37
C ALA A 239 -34.88 2.93 1.68
N ASP A 240 -34.88 2.81 0.34
CA ASP A 240 -33.67 2.56 -0.46
C ASP A 240 -32.63 3.67 -0.27
N SER A 241 -33.06 4.92 -0.15
CA SER A 241 -32.17 6.08 0.10
C SER A 241 -31.51 6.01 1.49
N LEU A 242 -32.28 5.64 2.52
CA LEU A 242 -31.79 5.49 3.90
C LEU A 242 -30.82 4.31 4.01
N GLU A 243 -31.17 3.17 3.41
CA GLU A 243 -30.31 1.98 3.38
C GLU A 243 -28.98 2.27 2.68
N ASN A 244 -29.02 2.92 1.51
CA ASN A 244 -27.82 3.36 0.81
C ASN A 244 -27.00 4.36 1.63
N GLN A 245 -27.64 5.26 2.38
CA GLN A 245 -26.93 6.20 3.25
C GLN A 245 -26.20 5.47 4.39
N GLN A 246 -26.84 4.47 4.99
CA GLN A 246 -26.23 3.65 6.03
C GLN A 246 -25.07 2.82 5.48
N ALA A 247 -25.25 2.14 4.34
CA ALA A 247 -24.20 1.37 3.68
C ALA A 247 -22.98 2.24 3.36
N ARG A 248 -23.17 3.46 2.82
CA ARG A 248 -22.08 4.43 2.57
C ARG A 248 -21.32 4.81 3.83
N HIS A 249 -22.02 5.02 4.94
CA HIS A 249 -21.37 5.33 6.22
C HIS A 249 -20.51 4.16 6.71
N LEU A 250 -21.04 2.94 6.64
CA LEU A 250 -20.33 1.74 7.05
C LEU A 250 -19.09 1.46 6.19
N LEU A 251 -19.21 1.60 4.86
CA LEU A 251 -18.08 1.52 3.92
C LEU A 251 -17.01 2.56 4.24
N MET A 252 -17.40 3.81 4.51
CA MET A 252 -16.46 4.85 4.94
C MET A 252 -15.73 4.47 6.23
N GLN A 253 -16.41 3.86 7.20
CA GLN A 253 -15.75 3.36 8.42
C GLN A 253 -14.77 2.22 8.13
N TRP A 254 -15.07 1.34 7.18
CA TRP A 254 -14.16 0.28 6.75
C TRP A 254 -12.88 0.85 6.12
N HIS A 255 -13.00 1.84 5.21
CA HIS A 255 -11.86 2.54 4.61
C HIS A 255 -11.01 3.28 5.67
N LEU A 256 -11.65 3.89 6.67
CA LEU A 256 -10.93 4.49 7.81
C LEU A 256 -10.20 3.44 8.66
N ALA A 257 -10.78 2.24 8.83
CA ALA A 257 -10.10 1.13 9.49
C ALA A 257 -8.86 0.67 8.72
N ASN A 258 -8.89 0.75 7.37
CA ASN A 258 -7.75 0.41 6.53
C ASN A 258 -6.55 1.35 6.77
N ILE A 259 -6.77 2.65 6.99
CA ILE A 259 -5.69 3.58 7.39
C ILE A 259 -5.18 3.26 8.80
N GLU A 260 -6.07 2.91 9.73
CA GLU A 260 -5.65 2.49 11.08
C GLU A 260 -4.84 1.21 11.07
N PHE A 261 -5.16 0.29 10.15
CA PHE A 261 -4.39 -0.92 9.88
C PHE A 261 -3.02 -0.56 9.32
N ALA A 262 -2.95 0.20 8.22
CA ALA A 262 -1.70 0.55 7.55
C ALA A 262 -0.72 1.23 8.52
N ASN A 263 -1.21 2.12 9.38
CA ASN A 263 -0.40 2.87 10.35
C ASN A 263 -0.28 2.22 11.74
N ALA A 264 -0.88 1.04 11.94
CA ALA A 264 -1.05 0.37 13.24
C ALA A 264 -1.47 1.31 14.40
N THR A 265 -2.27 2.33 14.13
CA THR A 265 -2.61 3.32 15.16
C THR A 265 -3.99 3.90 14.95
N ARG A 266 -4.49 4.58 15.98
CA ARG A 266 -5.79 5.25 15.94
C ARG A 266 -5.65 6.56 15.18
N LEU A 267 -6.60 6.88 14.32
CA LEU A 267 -6.55 8.13 13.53
C LEU A 267 -6.41 9.39 14.41
N ARG A 268 -6.99 9.39 15.62
CA ARG A 268 -6.87 10.50 16.57
C ARG A 268 -5.46 10.71 17.14
N ARG A 269 -4.56 9.73 16.98
CA ARG A 269 -3.15 9.83 17.39
C ARG A 269 -2.22 10.12 16.22
N LEU A 270 -2.67 9.91 14.99
CA LEU A 270 -1.88 10.06 13.78
C LEU A 270 -1.81 11.55 13.39
N SER A 271 -0.61 12.04 13.07
CA SER A 271 -0.38 13.44 12.70
C SER A 271 -1.04 13.76 11.36
N MET A 272 -1.93 14.76 11.31
CA MET A 272 -2.46 15.24 10.02
C MET A 272 -1.34 15.68 9.07
N ARG A 273 -0.24 16.20 9.62
CA ARG A 273 0.80 16.85 8.82
C ARG A 273 1.83 15.88 8.22
N HIS A 274 2.08 14.77 8.90
CA HIS A 274 3.29 13.98 8.66
C HIS A 274 3.02 12.47 8.57
N TRP A 275 1.76 12.04 8.53
CA TRP A 275 1.43 10.61 8.55
C TRP A 275 1.85 9.87 7.29
N ASP A 276 1.84 10.57 6.16
CA ASP A 276 2.13 10.14 4.78
C ASP A 276 3.53 10.58 4.33
N LEU A 277 4.49 10.69 5.27
CA LEU A 277 5.81 11.25 4.94
C LEU A 277 6.68 10.32 4.09
N ASP A 278 6.33 9.06 4.01
CA ASP A 278 7.04 7.99 3.31
C ASP A 278 6.43 7.62 1.96
N ASP A 279 5.27 8.17 1.61
CA ASP A 279 4.58 7.92 0.33
C ASP A 279 5.48 8.21 -0.89
N GLU A 280 6.34 9.24 -0.82
CA GLU A 280 7.29 9.59 -1.90
C GLU A 280 8.35 8.51 -2.18
N TYR A 281 8.53 7.57 -1.25
CA TYR A 281 9.53 6.51 -1.33
C TYR A 281 8.92 5.13 -1.55
N GLU A 282 7.61 5.03 -1.80
CA GLU A 282 6.98 3.72 -2.00
C GLU A 282 7.65 2.95 -3.16
N HIS A 283 7.88 1.65 -2.93
CA HIS A 283 8.47 0.78 -3.94
C HIS A 283 7.41 0.41 -4.98
N GLY A 284 7.79 0.44 -6.25
CA GLY A 284 6.93 -0.03 -7.34
C GLY A 284 6.76 -1.55 -7.37
N GLY A 285 5.90 -2.00 -8.29
CA GLY A 285 5.63 -3.42 -8.52
C GLY A 285 4.67 -4.05 -7.52
N SER A 286 4.36 -5.32 -7.72
CA SER A 286 3.40 -6.06 -6.89
C SER A 286 3.82 -6.12 -5.43
N HIS A 287 2.84 -6.02 -4.52
CA HIS A 287 3.03 -6.48 -3.15
C HIS A 287 2.95 -8.00 -3.11
N VAL A 288 3.86 -8.66 -2.36
CA VAL A 288 3.98 -10.11 -2.38
C VAL A 288 4.05 -10.72 -0.98
N PHE A 289 3.53 -11.94 -0.86
CA PHE A 289 3.82 -12.87 0.23
C PHE A 289 4.99 -13.77 -0.14
N LEU A 290 5.70 -14.28 0.88
CA LEU A 290 6.71 -15.32 0.70
C LEU A 290 6.17 -16.67 1.18
N PRO A 291 6.03 -17.68 0.29
CA PRO A 291 5.60 -19.00 0.70
C PRO A 291 6.50 -19.63 1.77
N GLY A 292 5.87 -20.17 2.80
CA GLY A 292 6.55 -20.68 4.00
C GLY A 292 6.94 -19.62 5.04
N GLY A 293 6.58 -18.35 4.82
CA GLY A 293 6.72 -17.24 5.76
C GLY A 293 8.06 -16.50 5.72
N ASN A 294 8.02 -15.24 6.14
CA ASN A 294 9.13 -14.30 6.01
C ASN A 294 10.32 -14.58 6.94
N LEU A 295 10.14 -15.38 8.00
CA LEU A 295 11.24 -15.75 8.90
C LEU A 295 12.38 -16.44 8.13
N ARG A 296 12.10 -17.10 7.01
CA ARG A 296 13.10 -17.74 6.14
C ARG A 296 14.16 -16.76 5.61
N LEU A 297 13.78 -15.50 5.36
CA LEU A 297 14.74 -14.45 4.99
C LEU A 297 15.78 -14.25 6.10
N LEU A 298 15.30 -14.17 7.33
CA LEU A 298 16.14 -13.89 8.49
C LEU A 298 16.91 -15.11 8.96
N GLU A 299 16.37 -16.32 8.80
CA GLU A 299 17.13 -17.57 8.98
C GLU A 299 18.34 -17.63 8.03
N GLY A 300 18.15 -17.23 6.76
CA GLY A 300 19.26 -17.11 5.79
C GLY A 300 20.29 -16.06 6.21
N LEU A 301 19.84 -14.89 6.68
CA LEU A 301 20.75 -13.84 7.17
C LEU A 301 21.46 -14.22 8.48
N ALA A 302 20.84 -15.04 9.33
CA ALA A 302 21.40 -15.48 10.61
C ALA A 302 22.46 -16.59 10.47
N GLN A 303 22.49 -17.30 9.34
CA GLN A 303 23.36 -18.47 9.17
C GLN A 303 24.84 -18.14 9.45
N ALA A 304 25.49 -18.91 10.33
CA ALA A 304 26.89 -18.73 10.72
C ALA A 304 27.23 -17.38 11.40
N LEU A 305 26.24 -16.62 11.88
CA LEU A 305 26.47 -15.51 12.80
C LEU A 305 26.43 -16.01 14.26
N PRO A 306 27.29 -15.50 15.15
CA PRO A 306 27.22 -15.82 16.57
C PRO A 306 26.10 -15.01 17.25
N ILE A 307 24.96 -15.67 17.45
CA ILE A 307 23.77 -15.08 18.08
C ILE A 307 23.55 -15.72 19.45
N PHE A 308 23.40 -14.86 20.47
CA PHE A 308 23.12 -15.25 21.85
C PHE A 308 21.65 -14.98 22.17
N TYR A 309 20.83 -16.02 22.07
CA TYR A 309 19.41 -15.99 22.41
C TYR A 309 19.17 -15.98 23.92
N ASN A 310 17.95 -15.66 24.33
CA ASN A 310 17.52 -15.58 25.73
C ASN A 310 18.46 -14.67 26.57
N SER A 311 18.96 -13.61 25.96
CA SER A 311 19.94 -12.69 26.53
C SER A 311 19.37 -11.27 26.49
N THR A 312 18.40 -10.98 27.36
CA THR A 312 17.69 -9.69 27.36
C THR A 312 18.60 -8.59 27.88
N ALA A 313 19.02 -7.67 27.00
CA ALA A 313 19.79 -6.49 27.40
C ALA A 313 18.96 -5.53 28.26
N ARG A 314 19.50 -5.15 29.42
CA ARG A 314 18.85 -4.26 30.40
C ARG A 314 19.62 -2.96 30.63
N LEU A 315 20.93 -2.98 30.44
CA LEU A 315 21.79 -1.82 30.63
C LEU A 315 22.89 -1.81 29.56
N LEU A 316 23.01 -0.69 28.84
CA LEU A 316 24.13 -0.38 27.97
C LEU A 316 25.00 0.70 28.64
N GLN A 317 26.18 0.31 29.10
CA GLN A 317 27.23 1.22 29.54
C GLN A 317 28.16 1.51 28.38
N TYR A 318 28.50 2.78 28.14
CA TYR A 318 29.39 3.17 27.06
C TYR A 318 30.31 4.33 27.49
N SER A 319 31.56 4.27 27.03
CA SER A 319 32.58 5.28 27.30
C SER A 319 33.60 5.32 26.17
N ALA A 320 34.62 6.17 26.28
CA ALA A 320 35.74 6.17 25.33
C ALA A 320 36.45 4.80 25.25
N ALA A 321 36.38 3.98 26.31
CA ALA A 321 37.02 2.67 26.38
C ALA A 321 36.21 1.53 25.71
N GLY A 322 35.00 1.80 25.21
CA GLY A 322 34.14 0.79 24.60
C GLY A 322 32.76 0.71 25.25
N VAL A 323 32.07 -0.42 25.03
CA VAL A 323 30.71 -0.68 25.48
C VAL A 323 30.63 -1.95 26.34
N GLN A 324 29.72 -1.95 27.31
CA GLN A 324 29.32 -3.12 28.09
C GLN A 324 27.80 -3.26 28.06
N VAL A 325 27.32 -4.39 27.58
CA VAL A 325 25.90 -4.74 27.53
C VAL A 325 25.62 -5.73 28.65
N HIS A 326 24.85 -5.32 29.65
CA HIS A 326 24.41 -6.17 30.74
C HIS A 326 23.08 -6.81 30.36
N THR A 327 23.06 -8.14 30.42
CA THR A 327 21.89 -8.98 30.12
C THR A 327 21.54 -9.84 31.33
N ASP A 328 20.40 -10.51 31.29
CA ASP A 328 20.04 -11.58 32.22
C ASP A 328 20.98 -12.81 32.13
N ALA A 329 21.62 -13.02 30.99
CA ALA A 329 22.55 -14.13 30.76
C ALA A 329 24.04 -13.80 31.05
N GLY A 330 24.36 -12.54 31.34
CA GLY A 330 25.73 -12.09 31.61
C GLY A 330 26.07 -10.73 30.98
N VAL A 331 27.36 -10.40 30.95
CA VAL A 331 27.85 -9.12 30.43
C VAL A 331 28.66 -9.35 29.15
N PHE A 332 28.32 -8.63 28.09
CA PHE A 332 29.04 -8.63 26.83
C PHE A 332 29.84 -7.33 26.69
N THR A 333 31.10 -7.43 26.27
CA THR A 333 31.98 -6.27 26.07
C THR A 333 32.40 -6.17 24.62
N ALA A 334 32.41 -4.96 24.06
CA ALA A 334 32.83 -4.69 22.68
C ALA A 334 33.40 -3.28 22.52
N ASP A 335 33.98 -3.00 21.36
CA ASP A 335 34.48 -1.66 21.00
C ASP A 335 33.34 -0.68 20.67
N ALA A 336 32.24 -1.19 20.09
CA ALA A 336 31.03 -0.45 19.77
C ALA A 336 29.78 -1.33 19.89
N ALA A 337 28.61 -0.69 20.05
CA ALA A 337 27.31 -1.33 20.06
C ALA A 337 26.43 -0.77 18.94
N LEU A 338 25.73 -1.65 18.23
CA LEU A 338 24.59 -1.29 17.36
C LEU A 338 23.30 -1.62 18.10
N VAL A 339 22.52 -0.60 18.43
CA VAL A 339 21.23 -0.74 19.12
C VAL A 339 20.13 -0.87 18.08
N THR A 340 19.51 -2.05 18.04
CA THR A 340 18.32 -2.35 17.21
C THR A 340 17.06 -2.57 18.04
N ILE A 341 17.07 -2.06 19.29
CA ILE A 341 16.01 -2.27 20.27
C ILE A 341 14.72 -1.57 19.81
N PRO A 342 13.56 -2.22 19.98
CA PRO A 342 12.29 -1.66 19.54
C PRO A 342 11.96 -0.29 20.13
N LEU A 343 11.34 0.59 19.35
CA LEU A 343 10.95 1.91 19.85
C LEU A 343 9.99 1.78 21.06
N GLY A 344 9.09 0.79 21.05
CA GLY A 344 8.23 0.50 22.20
C GLY A 344 8.99 0.14 23.47
N VAL A 345 10.09 -0.62 23.36
CA VAL A 345 11.01 -0.91 24.47
C VAL A 345 11.76 0.34 24.91
N LEU A 346 12.28 1.15 23.98
CA LEU A 346 12.97 2.41 24.30
C LEU A 346 12.06 3.43 25.00
N LYS A 347 10.74 3.36 24.77
CA LYS A 347 9.72 4.18 25.46
C LYS A 347 9.49 3.76 26.92
N ARG A 348 9.98 2.60 27.36
CA ARG A 348 9.86 2.13 28.74
C ARG A 348 11.12 2.50 29.53
N PRO A 349 11.01 3.35 30.57
CA PRO A 349 12.18 3.80 31.34
C PRO A 349 13.02 2.67 31.93
N ASP A 350 12.38 1.56 32.34
CA ASP A 350 13.03 0.46 33.06
C ASP A 350 13.35 -0.76 32.18
N ALA A 351 12.98 -0.73 30.88
CA ALA A 351 13.23 -1.87 30.01
C ALA A 351 14.67 -1.90 29.49
N MET A 352 15.24 -0.73 29.17
CA MET A 352 16.62 -0.56 28.75
C MET A 352 17.19 0.76 29.28
N VAL A 353 18.26 0.66 30.06
CA VAL A 353 18.96 1.81 30.66
C VAL A 353 20.23 2.11 29.87
N PHE A 354 20.50 3.39 29.61
CA PHE A 354 21.73 3.86 28.99
C PHE A 354 22.59 4.62 30.01
N GLN A 355 23.88 4.29 30.08
CA GLN A 355 24.84 4.95 30.96
C GLN A 355 26.11 5.36 30.18
N PRO A 356 26.36 6.67 29.98
CA PRO A 356 25.54 7.82 30.41
C PRO A 356 24.16 7.86 29.75
N GLN A 357 23.27 8.72 30.25
CA GLN A 357 21.91 8.83 29.70
C GLN A 357 21.92 9.33 28.25
N LEU A 358 20.97 8.84 27.44
CA LEU A 358 20.75 9.30 26.06
C LEU A 358 20.58 10.82 25.99
N PRO A 359 21.09 11.53 24.96
CA PRO A 359 20.93 12.98 24.83
C PRO A 359 19.46 13.46 24.82
N PRO A 360 19.17 14.69 25.29
CA PRO A 360 17.80 15.22 25.35
C PRO A 360 17.05 15.14 24.01
N ARG A 361 17.71 15.42 22.88
CA ARG A 361 17.10 15.36 21.55
C ARG A 361 16.58 13.96 21.22
N LYS A 362 17.38 12.91 21.50
CA LYS A 362 17.03 11.51 21.26
C LYS A 362 15.90 11.04 22.19
N ARG A 363 15.95 11.40 23.49
CA ARG A 363 14.86 11.09 24.44
C ARG A 363 13.55 11.76 24.04
N ALA A 364 13.60 13.00 23.55
CA ALA A 364 12.43 13.71 23.08
C ALA A 364 11.82 13.05 21.82
N ALA A 365 12.65 12.61 20.88
CA ALA A 365 12.21 11.84 19.71
C ALA A 365 11.57 10.50 20.10
N ILE A 366 12.21 9.74 21.00
CA ILE A 366 11.65 8.51 21.57
C ILE A 366 10.28 8.78 22.20
N SER A 367 10.10 9.89 22.90
CA SER A 367 8.82 10.24 23.50
C SER A 367 7.76 10.61 22.46
N ARG A 368 8.12 11.40 21.44
CA ARG A 368 7.18 11.99 20.46
C ARG A 368 6.72 11.04 19.36
N LEU A 369 7.60 10.17 18.86
CA LEU A 369 7.22 9.20 17.82
C LEU A 369 6.07 8.32 18.32
N GLY A 370 5.15 7.95 17.43
CA GLY A 370 4.13 6.95 17.72
C GLY A 370 4.74 5.55 17.77
N PHE A 371 4.11 4.67 18.54
CA PHE A 371 4.38 3.23 18.46
C PHE A 371 3.04 2.50 18.58
N GLY A 372 2.69 1.83 17.50
CA GLY A 372 1.36 1.32 17.20
C GLY A 372 1.00 0.01 17.87
N CYS A 373 -0.22 -0.45 17.60
CA CYS A 373 -0.76 -1.72 18.02
C CYS A 373 -1.69 -2.25 16.92
N LEU A 374 -1.33 -3.39 16.36
CA LEU A 374 -2.02 -4.15 15.34
C LEU A 374 -1.88 -5.63 15.70
N ASN A 375 -2.98 -6.38 15.66
CA ASN A 375 -2.95 -7.80 15.99
C ASN A 375 -3.62 -8.66 14.93
N LYS A 376 -3.33 -9.97 14.97
CA LYS A 376 -3.89 -10.98 14.09
C LYS A 376 -4.47 -12.14 14.90
N VAL A 377 -5.55 -12.71 14.38
CA VAL A 377 -6.04 -14.03 14.76
C VAL A 377 -5.77 -14.97 13.60
N MET A 378 -4.84 -15.90 13.79
CA MET A 378 -4.48 -16.92 12.80
C MET A 378 -5.24 -18.20 13.09
N LEU A 379 -5.88 -18.77 12.07
CA LEU A 379 -6.74 -19.95 12.19
C LEU A 379 -6.36 -20.96 11.12
N LEU A 380 -5.86 -22.13 11.53
CA LEU A 380 -5.65 -23.27 10.65
C LEU A 380 -6.90 -24.12 10.65
N PHE A 381 -7.46 -24.40 9.47
CA PHE A 381 -8.64 -25.23 9.28
C PHE A 381 -8.32 -26.58 8.64
N PRO A 382 -9.24 -27.56 8.69
CA PRO A 382 -9.06 -28.84 8.01
C PRO A 382 -9.06 -28.73 6.48
N HIS A 383 -9.75 -27.73 5.92
CA HIS A 383 -9.84 -27.47 4.48
C HIS A 383 -10.26 -26.00 4.24
N CYS A 384 -9.96 -25.48 3.06
CA CYS A 384 -10.41 -24.16 2.62
C CYS A 384 -11.93 -24.18 2.39
N PHE A 385 -12.65 -23.24 2.98
CA PHE A 385 -14.11 -23.07 2.80
C PHE A 385 -14.48 -21.71 2.20
N TRP A 386 -13.50 -20.84 1.92
CA TRP A 386 -13.70 -19.47 1.45
C TRP A 386 -13.69 -19.30 -0.07
N GLY A 387 -13.45 -20.38 -0.82
CA GLY A 387 -13.31 -20.36 -2.29
C GLY A 387 -12.00 -19.72 -2.74
N ASP A 388 -11.98 -19.17 -3.95
CA ASP A 388 -10.77 -18.65 -4.62
C ASP A 388 -10.42 -17.19 -4.23
N LYS A 389 -10.80 -16.75 -3.02
CA LYS A 389 -10.58 -15.37 -2.57
C LYS A 389 -9.21 -15.25 -1.92
N ASP A 390 -8.36 -14.35 -2.41
CA ASP A 390 -7.10 -14.01 -1.72
C ASP A 390 -7.37 -13.26 -0.40
N MET A 391 -8.44 -12.46 -0.36
CA MET A 391 -8.86 -11.72 0.82
C MET A 391 -10.35 -11.36 0.78
N PHE A 392 -10.91 -11.03 1.94
CA PHE A 392 -12.26 -10.48 2.05
C PHE A 392 -12.40 -9.59 3.28
N GLY A 393 -13.29 -8.61 3.20
CA GLY A 393 -13.54 -7.66 4.30
C GLY A 393 -14.80 -7.99 5.10
N HIS A 394 -14.78 -7.60 6.37
CA HIS A 394 -15.96 -7.52 7.21
C HIS A 394 -16.19 -6.06 7.61
N VAL A 395 -17.40 -5.57 7.35
CA VAL A 395 -17.82 -4.22 7.68
C VAL A 395 -18.61 -4.24 8.98
N SER A 396 -17.99 -3.74 10.04
CA SER A 396 -18.60 -3.64 11.37
C SER A 396 -19.79 -2.68 11.36
N SER A 397 -20.92 -3.10 11.93
CA SER A 397 -22.07 -2.22 12.19
C SER A 397 -21.83 -1.23 13.34
N GLU A 398 -20.73 -1.40 14.10
CA GLU A 398 -20.31 -0.52 15.19
C GLU A 398 -19.07 0.27 14.75
N PRO A 399 -19.19 1.58 14.42
CA PRO A 399 -18.08 2.42 13.94
C PRO A 399 -16.87 2.48 14.88
N ARG A 400 -17.11 2.43 16.20
CA ARG A 400 -16.01 2.42 17.21
C ARG A 400 -15.18 1.14 17.17
N GLN A 401 -15.71 0.08 16.58
CA GLN A 401 -15.08 -1.23 16.43
C GLN A 401 -14.76 -1.52 14.96
N ARG A 402 -14.64 -0.50 14.12
CA ARG A 402 -14.39 -0.63 12.67
C ARG A 402 -13.19 -1.50 12.30
N GLY A 403 -12.13 -1.50 13.13
CA GLY A 403 -10.94 -2.31 12.93
C GLY A 403 -11.03 -3.73 13.48
N ARG A 404 -12.17 -4.16 14.05
CA ARG A 404 -12.32 -5.48 14.67
C ARG A 404 -12.59 -6.55 13.61
N TYR A 405 -11.59 -7.38 13.32
CA TYR A 405 -11.66 -8.46 12.32
C TYR A 405 -12.15 -7.92 10.98
N TYR A 406 -11.66 -6.74 10.58
CA TYR A 406 -12.22 -5.97 9.46
C TYR A 406 -11.78 -6.51 8.10
N LEU A 407 -10.67 -7.24 8.07
CA LEU A 407 -10.06 -7.80 6.87
C LEU A 407 -9.49 -9.18 7.19
N PHE A 408 -9.68 -10.10 6.26
CA PHE A 408 -9.19 -11.47 6.30
C PHE A 408 -8.26 -11.70 5.12
N TYR A 409 -7.01 -12.09 5.40
CA TYR A 409 -6.13 -12.65 4.38
C TYR A 409 -6.25 -14.16 4.38
N THR A 410 -6.27 -14.73 3.19
CA THR A 410 -6.17 -16.18 2.99
C THR A 410 -4.71 -16.54 2.75
N TYR A 411 -4.30 -17.66 3.33
CA TYR A 411 -2.90 -18.10 3.31
C TYR A 411 -2.76 -19.47 2.62
N ASP A 412 -3.81 -20.02 2.02
CA ASP A 412 -3.79 -21.39 1.52
C ASP A 412 -2.82 -21.62 0.36
N SER A 413 -2.60 -20.61 -0.49
CA SER A 413 -1.62 -20.65 -1.57
C SER A 413 -0.16 -20.51 -1.09
N ILE A 414 0.08 -20.00 0.11
CA ILE A 414 1.43 -19.62 0.58
C ILE A 414 1.89 -20.36 1.84
N SER A 415 0.98 -20.84 2.68
CA SER A 415 1.31 -21.42 3.98
C SER A 415 1.50 -22.93 3.94
N GLY A 416 1.02 -23.60 2.88
CA GLY A 416 0.97 -25.06 2.78
C GLY A 416 -0.27 -25.70 3.41
N GLY A 417 -1.19 -24.92 3.98
CA GLY A 417 -2.45 -25.41 4.55
C GLY A 417 -3.54 -24.35 4.59
N ALA A 418 -4.76 -24.73 4.99
CA ALA A 418 -5.92 -23.84 4.99
C ALA A 418 -5.88 -22.84 6.16
N VAL A 419 -5.11 -21.76 6.02
CA VAL A 419 -4.95 -20.73 7.06
C VAL A 419 -5.70 -19.44 6.69
N LEU A 420 -6.42 -18.87 7.67
CA LEU A 420 -6.96 -17.51 7.62
C LEU A 420 -6.29 -16.61 8.65
N ALA A 421 -6.06 -15.36 8.28
CA ALA A 421 -5.58 -14.31 9.17
C ALA A 421 -6.61 -13.19 9.30
N ALA A 422 -7.27 -13.07 10.45
CA ALA A 422 -8.19 -11.98 10.75
C ALA A 422 -7.44 -10.81 11.39
N LEU A 423 -7.55 -9.61 10.80
CA LEU A 423 -6.81 -8.43 11.23
C LEU A 423 -7.58 -7.60 12.27
N VAL A 424 -6.87 -7.11 13.28
CA VAL A 424 -7.42 -6.28 14.35
C VAL A 424 -6.64 -4.97 14.43
N ALA A 425 -7.29 -3.85 14.09
CA ALA A 425 -6.68 -2.52 13.96
C ALA A 425 -7.38 -1.45 14.82
N GLY A 426 -6.76 -0.28 14.92
CA GLY A 426 -7.35 0.91 15.56
C GLY A 426 -7.64 0.74 17.05
N ASP A 427 -8.80 1.20 17.50
CA ASP A 427 -9.23 1.05 18.90
C ASP A 427 -9.42 -0.43 19.29
N ALA A 428 -9.95 -1.25 18.37
CA ALA A 428 -10.18 -2.66 18.59
C ALA A 428 -8.89 -3.43 18.91
N ALA A 429 -7.76 -3.06 18.30
CA ALA A 429 -6.47 -3.70 18.55
C ALA A 429 -5.99 -3.52 19.99
N VAL A 430 -6.26 -2.36 20.60
CA VAL A 430 -5.84 -2.09 21.98
C VAL A 430 -6.75 -2.78 22.99
N GLU A 431 -8.04 -2.86 22.71
CA GLU A 431 -8.97 -3.64 23.53
C GLU A 431 -8.68 -5.15 23.42
N PHE A 432 -8.23 -5.60 22.26
CA PHE A 432 -7.90 -6.99 21.97
C PHE A 432 -6.74 -7.52 22.81
N GLU A 433 -5.75 -6.70 23.17
CA GLU A 433 -4.59 -7.10 23.97
C GLU A 433 -4.98 -7.77 25.31
N ALA A 434 -6.05 -7.28 25.95
CA ALA A 434 -6.56 -7.84 27.21
C ALA A 434 -7.56 -9.00 27.01
N LYS A 435 -7.92 -9.34 25.76
CA LYS A 435 -8.96 -10.31 25.45
C LYS A 435 -8.41 -11.74 25.54
N PRO A 436 -9.11 -12.67 26.22
CA PRO A 436 -8.73 -14.08 26.22
C PRO A 436 -8.80 -14.68 24.80
N GLU A 437 -7.83 -15.54 24.48
CA GLU A 437 -7.71 -16.15 23.14
C GLU A 437 -8.98 -16.91 22.72
N ALA A 438 -9.54 -17.74 23.60
CA ALA A 438 -10.77 -18.48 23.31
C ALA A 438 -11.97 -17.58 22.96
N VAL A 439 -12.05 -16.39 23.58
CA VAL A 439 -13.10 -15.40 23.28
C VAL A 439 -12.86 -14.76 21.91
N ALA A 440 -11.63 -14.34 21.62
CA ALA A 440 -11.26 -13.80 20.32
C ALA A 440 -11.55 -14.78 19.18
N VAL A 441 -11.11 -16.04 19.33
CA VAL A 441 -11.36 -17.10 18.36
C VAL A 441 -12.86 -17.35 18.21
N GLY A 442 -13.61 -17.42 19.31
CA GLY A 442 -15.07 -17.58 19.27
C GLY A 442 -15.79 -16.44 18.52
N GLU A 443 -15.34 -15.19 18.70
CA GLU A 443 -15.88 -14.05 17.95
C GLU A 443 -15.59 -14.15 16.45
N VAL A 444 -14.37 -14.51 16.06
CA VAL A 444 -14.00 -14.70 14.65
C VAL A 444 -14.78 -15.85 14.04
N MET A 445 -14.90 -16.98 14.73
CA MET A 445 -15.68 -18.14 14.28
C MET A 445 -17.17 -17.81 14.12
N ALA A 446 -17.74 -17.03 15.05
CA ALA A 446 -19.13 -16.57 14.92
C ALA A 446 -19.31 -15.63 13.72
N LEU A 447 -18.32 -14.78 13.43
CA LEU A 447 -18.33 -13.90 12.26
C LEU A 447 -18.23 -14.72 10.96
N LEU A 448 -17.27 -15.64 10.85
CA LEU A 448 -17.11 -16.51 9.69
C LEU A 448 -18.39 -17.32 9.41
N ARG A 449 -19.02 -17.89 10.44
CA ARG A 449 -20.32 -18.59 10.30
C ARG A 449 -21.42 -17.66 9.83
N GLY A 450 -21.44 -16.43 10.31
CA GLY A 450 -22.39 -15.40 9.87
C GLY A 450 -22.20 -15.04 8.39
N ILE A 451 -20.96 -14.97 7.92
CA ILE A 451 -20.64 -14.65 6.52
C ILE A 451 -20.96 -15.82 5.58
N PHE A 452 -20.45 -17.01 5.90
CA PHE A 452 -20.45 -18.15 4.99
C PHE A 452 -21.67 -19.08 5.15
N GLY A 453 -22.28 -19.14 6.35
CA GLY A 453 -23.44 -19.98 6.61
C GLY A 453 -24.65 -19.70 5.71
N PRO A 454 -25.06 -18.43 5.50
CA PRO A 454 -26.12 -18.06 4.56
C PRO A 454 -25.84 -18.45 3.10
N GLN A 455 -24.57 -18.64 2.75
CA GLN A 455 -24.13 -19.10 1.42
C GLN A 455 -24.17 -20.64 1.29
N GLY A 456 -24.67 -21.35 2.31
CA GLY A 456 -24.72 -22.81 2.36
C GLY A 456 -23.40 -23.47 2.73
N VAL A 457 -22.39 -22.70 3.17
CA VAL A 457 -21.06 -23.20 3.53
C VAL A 457 -21.01 -23.53 5.02
N VAL A 458 -20.61 -24.76 5.33
CA VAL A 458 -20.39 -25.20 6.72
C VAL A 458 -18.96 -24.84 7.12
N VAL A 459 -18.82 -23.92 8.08
CA VAL A 459 -17.50 -23.49 8.59
C VAL A 459 -17.01 -24.50 9.65
N PRO A 460 -15.93 -25.27 9.40
CA PRO A 460 -15.40 -26.24 10.34
C PRO A 460 -14.73 -25.55 11.54
N GLU A 461 -14.55 -26.26 12.66
CA GLU A 461 -13.70 -25.77 13.74
C GLU A 461 -12.23 -25.70 13.30
N PRO A 462 -11.45 -24.71 13.77
CA PRO A 462 -10.03 -24.64 13.47
C PRO A 462 -9.28 -25.78 14.20
N LEU A 463 -8.30 -26.36 13.50
CA LEU A 463 -7.34 -27.31 14.08
C LEU A 463 -6.39 -26.63 15.07
N GLN A 464 -6.03 -25.38 14.78
CA GLN A 464 -5.17 -24.56 15.64
C GLN A 464 -5.53 -23.09 15.47
N ALA A 465 -5.45 -22.32 16.56
CA ALA A 465 -5.58 -20.88 16.55
C ALA A 465 -4.40 -20.22 17.26
N VAL A 466 -4.00 -19.03 16.82
CA VAL A 466 -2.97 -18.21 17.48
C VAL A 466 -3.39 -16.74 17.42
N CYS A 467 -3.45 -16.08 18.58
CA CYS A 467 -3.72 -14.64 18.67
C CYS A 467 -2.44 -13.87 19.01
N THR A 468 -2.05 -12.89 18.19
CA THR A 468 -0.90 -12.02 18.51
C THR A 468 -1.27 -10.98 19.57
N ARG A 469 -0.27 -10.56 20.34
CA ARG A 469 -0.38 -9.52 21.40
C ARG A 469 0.88 -8.67 21.45
N TRP A 470 1.13 -7.93 20.37
CA TRP A 470 2.38 -7.21 20.17
C TRP A 470 2.61 -6.09 21.19
N ALA A 471 1.55 -5.44 21.67
CA ALA A 471 1.68 -4.40 22.70
C ALA A 471 1.95 -4.96 24.10
N SER A 472 1.56 -6.22 24.35
CA SER A 472 1.85 -6.93 25.60
C SER A 472 3.18 -7.69 25.57
N ASP A 473 3.75 -7.93 24.39
CA ASP A 473 5.05 -8.57 24.24
C ASP A 473 6.16 -7.68 24.86
N PRO A 474 6.88 -8.16 25.90
CA PRO A 474 7.90 -7.36 26.58
C PRO A 474 9.13 -7.08 25.71
N MET A 475 9.31 -7.81 24.61
CA MET A 475 10.39 -7.56 23.65
C MET A 475 10.02 -6.47 22.65
N CYS A 476 8.73 -6.09 22.52
CA CYS A 476 8.29 -5.14 21.49
C CYS A 476 7.56 -3.92 22.09
N TYR A 477 6.57 -4.15 22.97
CA TYR A 477 5.60 -3.17 23.48
C TYR A 477 4.83 -2.41 22.39
N GLY A 478 4.56 -3.08 21.27
CA GLY A 478 3.75 -2.57 20.17
C GLY A 478 4.09 -3.27 18.87
N SER A 479 3.37 -2.86 17.82
CA SER A 479 3.62 -3.25 16.43
C SER A 479 4.78 -2.40 15.92
N TYR A 480 4.54 -1.32 15.15
CA TYR A 480 5.56 -0.47 14.52
C TYR A 480 5.41 1.02 14.80
N SER A 481 6.45 1.78 14.46
CA SER A 481 6.42 3.24 14.61
C SER A 481 5.38 3.90 13.70
N SER A 482 4.88 5.06 14.13
CA SER A 482 3.97 5.89 13.35
C SER A 482 4.26 7.35 13.65
N VAL A 483 3.80 8.27 12.80
CA VAL A 483 4.02 9.70 13.07
C VAL A 483 2.87 10.25 13.90
N ALA A 484 3.07 10.31 15.22
CA ALA A 484 2.05 10.78 16.14
C ALA A 484 1.88 12.31 16.09
N VAL A 485 0.70 12.78 16.50
CA VAL A 485 0.45 14.22 16.75
C VAL A 485 1.52 14.79 17.67
N GLY A 486 2.08 15.94 17.30
CA GLY A 486 3.17 16.57 18.02
C GLY A 486 4.57 16.02 17.71
N SER A 487 4.70 14.97 16.89
CA SER A 487 5.97 14.57 16.28
C SER A 487 6.45 15.61 15.26
N SER A 488 7.77 15.73 15.12
CA SER A 488 8.44 16.57 14.13
C SER A 488 8.73 15.84 12.81
N GLY A 489 8.04 14.72 12.57
CA GLY A 489 8.15 13.92 11.34
C GLY A 489 9.55 13.32 11.17
N ALA A 490 10.14 13.52 10.00
CA ALA A 490 11.46 13.00 9.65
C ALA A 490 12.55 13.35 10.69
N ALA A 491 12.50 14.55 11.27
CA ALA A 491 13.50 15.00 12.23
C ALA A 491 13.56 14.17 13.52
N ASP A 492 12.46 13.50 13.91
CA ASP A 492 12.43 12.61 15.06
C ASP A 492 13.01 11.23 14.71
N TYR A 493 12.75 10.69 13.51
CA TYR A 493 13.43 9.48 13.01
C TYR A 493 14.94 9.70 12.91
N ASP A 494 15.36 10.84 12.36
CA ASP A 494 16.78 11.21 12.25
C ASP A 494 17.44 11.36 13.63
N ALA A 495 16.75 12.00 14.58
CA ALA A 495 17.23 12.13 15.95
C ALA A 495 17.40 10.78 16.65
N LEU A 496 16.54 9.80 16.34
CA LEU A 496 16.66 8.44 16.85
C LEU A 496 17.79 7.68 16.15
N ALA A 497 18.05 7.91 14.87
CA ALA A 497 19.16 7.32 14.11
C ALA A 497 20.55 7.84 14.55
N GLN A 498 20.64 9.07 15.04
CA GLN A 498 21.94 9.70 15.38
C GLN A 498 22.80 8.84 16.32
N PRO A 499 24.07 8.54 15.98
CA PRO A 499 24.96 7.80 16.87
C PRO A 499 25.39 8.62 18.09
N LEU A 500 25.88 7.95 19.12
CA LEU A 500 26.49 8.55 20.31
C LEU A 500 28.00 8.42 20.19
N GLY A 501 28.62 9.48 19.66
CA GLY A 501 30.03 9.47 19.31
C GLY A 501 30.33 8.38 18.29
N ASP A 502 31.41 7.64 18.52
CA ASP A 502 31.93 6.54 17.69
C ASP A 502 31.76 5.17 18.37
N ARG A 503 30.82 5.07 19.33
CA ARG A 503 30.64 3.90 20.19
C ARG A 503 29.26 3.28 20.13
N VAL A 504 28.19 4.07 20.02
CA VAL A 504 26.82 3.54 20.03
C VAL A 504 26.04 4.02 18.82
N PHE A 505 25.59 3.09 18.01
CA PHE A 505 24.89 3.30 16.75
C PHE A 505 23.44 2.83 16.88
N PHE A 506 22.53 3.29 16.01
CA PHE A 506 21.10 2.97 16.10
C PHE A 506 20.54 2.58 14.73
N ALA A 507 19.95 1.39 14.65
CA ALA A 507 19.25 0.90 13.46
C ALA A 507 17.87 0.34 13.84
N GLY A 508 17.08 0.00 12.83
CA GLY A 508 15.70 -0.47 12.93
C GLY A 508 14.73 0.48 12.26
N GLU A 509 13.50 0.02 12.06
CA GLU A 509 12.49 0.76 11.28
C GLU A 509 12.22 2.17 11.83
N ALA A 510 12.29 2.35 13.16
CA ALA A 510 12.13 3.66 13.78
C ALA A 510 13.36 4.59 13.63
N THR A 511 14.33 4.27 12.78
CA THR A 511 15.54 5.06 12.53
C THR A 511 15.66 5.53 11.09
N THR A 512 14.58 5.46 10.31
CA THR A 512 14.53 5.95 8.93
C THR A 512 13.22 6.68 8.70
N SER A 513 13.29 7.86 8.10
CA SER A 513 12.10 8.59 7.67
C SER A 513 11.64 8.19 6.27
N ARG A 514 12.48 7.50 5.47
CA ARG A 514 12.12 7.12 4.10
C ARG A 514 11.28 5.85 4.04
N TYR A 515 11.55 4.93 4.96
CA TYR A 515 10.94 3.60 5.00
C TYR A 515 10.65 3.20 6.47
N PRO A 516 9.93 4.02 7.26
CA PRO A 516 9.57 3.66 8.63
C PRO A 516 8.62 2.45 8.61
N ALA A 517 8.46 1.77 9.75
CA ALA A 517 7.50 0.67 9.89
C ALA A 517 7.64 -0.54 8.93
N THR A 518 8.67 -0.60 8.08
CA THR A 518 8.76 -1.63 7.04
C THR A 518 9.94 -2.57 7.15
N MET A 519 9.63 -3.78 6.66
CA MET A 519 10.47 -4.67 5.83
C MET A 519 11.96 -4.27 5.58
N HIS A 520 12.02 -3.63 4.44
CA HIS A 520 13.21 -3.18 3.78
C HIS A 520 13.84 -1.99 4.52
N GLY A 521 13.03 -1.18 5.21
CA GLY A 521 13.52 -0.03 5.98
C GLY A 521 14.40 -0.47 7.14
N ALA A 522 13.94 -1.45 7.92
CA ALA A 522 14.73 -2.03 9.00
C ALA A 522 16.02 -2.66 8.44
N PHE A 523 15.92 -3.51 7.41
CA PHE A 523 17.09 -4.10 6.74
C PHE A 523 18.11 -3.06 6.26
N ALA A 524 17.66 -2.01 5.57
CA ALA A 524 18.50 -0.96 5.00
C ALA A 524 19.21 -0.12 6.08
N THR A 525 18.55 0.16 7.20
CA THR A 525 19.19 0.87 8.33
C THR A 525 20.34 0.07 8.94
N GLY A 526 20.27 -1.27 8.93
CA GLY A 526 21.39 -2.11 9.35
C GLY A 526 22.60 -1.99 8.43
N LEU A 527 22.40 -1.96 7.11
CA LEU A 527 23.48 -1.71 6.14
C LEU A 527 24.09 -0.31 6.33
N ARG A 528 23.25 0.70 6.55
CA ARG A 528 23.68 2.08 6.85
C ARG A 528 24.60 2.13 8.07
N GLU A 529 24.18 1.52 9.18
CA GLU A 529 24.98 1.55 10.41
C GLU A 529 26.23 0.67 10.33
N ALA A 530 26.21 -0.44 9.58
CA ALA A 530 27.44 -1.20 9.32
C ALA A 530 28.49 -0.32 8.61
N ALA A 531 28.09 0.45 7.60
CA ALA A 531 28.98 1.41 6.95
C ALA A 531 29.48 2.50 7.91
N ALA A 532 28.61 3.03 8.77
CA ALA A 532 28.98 4.04 9.77
C ALA A 532 29.98 3.51 10.82
N ILE A 533 29.79 2.27 11.28
CA ILE A 533 30.70 1.60 12.22
C ILE A 533 32.07 1.37 11.59
N MET A 534 32.10 0.83 10.37
CA MET A 534 33.36 0.67 9.63
C MET A 534 34.07 2.01 9.47
N ALA A 535 33.30 3.07 9.20
CA ALA A 535 33.85 4.40 9.04
C ALA A 535 34.47 4.96 10.32
N ALA A 536 33.77 4.80 11.44
CA ALA A 536 34.26 5.21 12.74
C ALA A 536 35.56 4.48 13.12
N PHE A 537 35.66 3.17 12.85
CA PHE A 537 36.84 2.38 13.22
C PHE A 537 38.03 2.65 12.30
N ALA A 538 37.80 2.91 11.01
CA ALA A 538 38.87 3.37 10.12
C ALA A 538 39.44 4.72 10.60
N ALA A 539 38.57 5.69 10.89
CA ALA A 539 38.98 7.00 11.40
C ALA A 539 39.81 6.89 12.70
N GLN A 540 39.45 5.99 13.62
CA GLN A 540 40.21 5.74 14.85
C GLN A 540 41.60 5.14 14.59
N ARG A 541 41.77 4.34 13.54
CA ARG A 541 43.07 3.82 13.12
C ARG A 541 43.93 4.84 12.36
N GLY A 542 43.42 6.06 12.16
CA GLY A 542 44.04 7.05 11.29
C GLY A 542 44.02 6.63 9.82
N GLU A 543 43.16 5.67 9.48
CA GLU A 543 42.90 5.23 8.12
C GLU A 543 41.79 6.13 7.56
N GLU A 544 42.03 6.78 6.42
CA GLU A 544 40.89 7.16 5.59
C GLU A 544 40.13 5.88 5.26
N LEU A 545 38.78 5.89 5.32
CA LEU A 545 38.07 4.92 4.49
C LEU A 545 38.46 5.25 3.06
N ARG A 546 39.43 4.52 2.55
CA ARG A 546 39.48 4.28 1.13
C ARG A 546 38.19 3.50 0.86
N PRO A 547 37.19 4.03 0.12
CA PRO A 547 36.26 3.11 -0.55
C PRO A 547 37.15 2.11 -1.25
N ALA A 548 36.99 0.81 -1.02
CA ALA A 548 38.03 -0.17 -1.35
C ALA A 548 38.55 0.01 -2.79
N LEU A 549 39.63 0.77 -2.92
CA LEU A 549 40.42 1.03 -4.10
C LEU A 549 41.79 0.61 -3.62
N MET A 550 42.03 -0.69 -3.75
CA MET A 550 43.34 -1.30 -3.61
C MET A 550 44.38 -0.38 -4.25
N THR A 551 45.47 -0.07 -3.53
CA THR A 551 46.55 0.67 -4.20
C THR A 551 47.18 -0.24 -5.25
N GLY A 552 47.60 0.33 -6.38
CA GLY A 552 48.20 -0.43 -7.49
C GLY A 552 49.46 -1.25 -7.13
N LYS A 553 49.99 -1.07 -5.92
CA LYS A 553 51.11 -1.86 -5.36
C LYS A 553 50.61 -3.10 -4.60
N GLU A 554 49.52 -2.98 -3.83
CA GLU A 554 48.83 -4.10 -3.18
C GLU A 554 48.12 -5.01 -4.21
N MET A 555 47.61 -4.44 -5.32
CA MET A 555 47.13 -5.21 -6.48
C MET A 555 48.22 -6.07 -7.14
N ARG A 556 49.50 -5.69 -7.05
CA ARG A 556 50.60 -6.44 -7.67
C ARG A 556 51.10 -7.59 -6.80
N GLU A 557 51.03 -7.45 -5.48
CA GLU A 557 51.47 -8.48 -4.53
C GLU A 557 50.35 -9.52 -4.24
N ALA A 558 49.07 -9.14 -4.37
CA ALA A 558 47.94 -10.07 -4.35
C ALA A 558 47.74 -10.83 -5.69
N ALA A 559 48.54 -10.53 -6.71
CA ALA A 559 48.50 -11.17 -8.03
C ALA A 559 49.47 -12.36 -8.15
N ASP A 560 49.71 -13.10 -7.06
CA ASP A 560 50.14 -14.49 -7.19
C ASP A 560 48.90 -15.31 -7.61
N PRO A 561 48.93 -16.08 -8.72
CA PRO A 561 47.74 -16.69 -9.30
C PRO A 561 47.31 -17.89 -8.45
N GLY A 562 46.53 -17.62 -7.40
CA GLY A 562 46.04 -18.63 -6.48
C GLY A 562 44.69 -18.36 -5.82
N SER A 563 44.13 -17.14 -5.84
CA SER A 563 42.84 -16.88 -5.17
C SER A 563 41.78 -16.29 -6.09
N VAL A 564 40.73 -17.08 -6.31
CA VAL A 564 39.46 -16.76 -6.97
C VAL A 564 38.69 -15.75 -6.11
N ALA A 565 38.78 -14.45 -6.40
CA ALA A 565 37.94 -13.44 -5.69
C ALA A 565 37.65 -12.13 -6.45
N ALA A 566 38.11 -11.93 -7.70
CA ALA A 566 37.81 -10.70 -8.44
C ALA A 566 36.55 -10.78 -9.34
N GLY A 567 36.01 -11.98 -9.56
CA GLY A 567 34.84 -12.19 -10.43
C GLY A 567 33.48 -11.93 -9.78
N GLN A 568 33.41 -11.68 -8.47
CA GLN A 568 32.13 -11.63 -7.74
C GLN A 568 31.53 -10.22 -7.57
N GLN A 569 32.31 -9.15 -7.70
CA GLN A 569 31.80 -7.79 -7.50
C GLN A 569 31.18 -7.17 -8.77
N LEU A 570 31.69 -7.49 -9.97
CA LEU A 570 31.05 -7.10 -11.25
C LEU A 570 29.78 -7.91 -11.56
N VAL A 571 29.71 -9.15 -11.07
CA VAL A 571 28.49 -9.98 -11.18
C VAL A 571 27.34 -9.40 -10.34
N GLN A 572 27.62 -8.71 -9.23
CA GLN A 572 26.59 -8.04 -8.44
C GLN A 572 26.01 -6.79 -9.12
N LEU A 573 26.85 -5.95 -9.75
CA LEU A 573 26.36 -4.78 -10.50
C LEU A 573 25.60 -5.20 -11.76
N ALA A 574 26.12 -6.20 -12.48
CA ALA A 574 25.49 -6.74 -13.68
C ALA A 574 24.23 -7.58 -13.36
N SER A 575 24.13 -8.18 -12.17
CA SER A 575 22.90 -8.82 -11.67
C SER A 575 21.87 -7.80 -11.20
N LEU A 576 22.29 -6.64 -10.66
CA LEU A 576 21.39 -5.54 -10.32
C LEU A 576 20.75 -4.94 -11.58
N LEU A 577 21.53 -4.78 -12.65
CA LEU A 577 21.07 -4.24 -13.93
C LEU A 577 20.27 -5.26 -14.76
N GLN A 578 20.48 -6.57 -14.57
CA GLN A 578 19.67 -7.64 -15.19
C GLN A 578 18.26 -7.78 -14.58
N GLN A 579 18.02 -7.26 -13.37
CA GLN A 579 16.74 -7.39 -12.67
C GLN A 579 15.70 -6.32 -13.06
N VAL A 580 16.03 -5.38 -13.95
CA VAL A 580 15.19 -4.20 -14.25
C VAL A 580 14.49 -4.27 -15.63
N PHE A 581 14.71 -5.29 -16.47
CA PHE A 581 14.17 -5.30 -17.84
C PHE A 581 13.51 -6.63 -18.25
N ASP A 582 12.21 -6.57 -18.56
CA ASP A 582 11.55 -7.46 -19.53
C ASP A 582 11.08 -6.64 -20.77
N SER A 583 11.08 -7.32 -21.91
CA SER A 583 10.91 -6.97 -23.35
C SER A 583 9.84 -5.89 -23.69
N SER A 584 9.81 -5.15 -24.83
CA SER A 584 9.95 -5.56 -26.24
C SER A 584 9.89 -4.36 -27.25
N ALA A 585 10.71 -3.30 -27.13
CA ALA A 585 10.45 -2.05 -27.91
C ALA A 585 11.62 -1.36 -28.65
N VAL A 586 12.83 -1.93 -28.71
CA VAL A 586 13.84 -1.44 -29.68
C VAL A 586 14.69 -2.64 -30.05
N ASP A 587 15.10 -2.71 -31.31
CA ASP A 587 15.86 -3.84 -31.87
C ASP A 587 17.10 -4.21 -31.06
N SER A 588 17.65 -5.37 -31.39
CA SER A 588 18.80 -5.98 -30.75
C SER A 588 20.13 -5.26 -31.00
N GLN A 589 20.17 -4.07 -31.60
CA GLN A 589 21.43 -3.34 -31.84
C GLN A 589 21.47 -1.92 -31.28
N GLY A 590 20.33 -1.23 -31.12
CA GLY A 590 20.29 0.10 -30.49
C GLY A 590 20.89 1.24 -31.34
N LEU A 591 20.35 2.46 -31.12
CA LEU A 591 20.50 3.67 -31.96
C LEU A 591 20.12 3.46 -33.45
N PRO A 592 19.57 4.47 -34.17
CA PRO A 592 19.39 4.36 -35.62
C PRO A 592 20.75 4.16 -36.31
N ALA A 593 20.78 3.35 -37.38
CA ALA A 593 21.99 2.83 -38.03
C ALA A 593 23.13 3.86 -38.17
N GLY A 594 24.14 3.75 -37.30
CA GLY A 594 25.39 4.53 -37.31
C GLY A 594 25.51 5.57 -36.18
N PRO A 595 26.11 5.24 -35.02
CA PRO A 595 26.49 6.26 -34.03
C PRO A 595 27.56 7.22 -34.59
N ASP A 596 27.60 8.45 -34.06
CA ASP A 596 28.65 9.42 -34.44
C ASP A 596 29.99 9.08 -33.78
N GLU A 597 29.96 8.50 -32.58
CA GLU A 597 31.15 8.03 -31.86
C GLU A 597 30.89 6.70 -31.16
N GLU A 598 31.91 5.83 -31.17
CA GLU A 598 31.95 4.59 -30.40
C GLU A 598 33.27 4.48 -29.63
N PHE A 599 33.19 4.07 -28.37
CA PHE A 599 34.36 3.78 -27.56
C PHE A 599 34.03 2.75 -26.50
N GLY A 600 34.74 1.62 -26.51
CA GLY A 600 34.48 0.52 -25.58
C GLY A 600 33.05 0.02 -25.68
N VAL A 601 32.29 0.08 -24.59
CA VAL A 601 30.87 -0.30 -24.54
C VAL A 601 29.89 0.85 -24.85
N PHE A 602 30.39 2.02 -25.21
CA PHE A 602 29.61 3.24 -25.42
C PHE A 602 29.45 3.56 -26.90
N ALA A 603 28.24 3.95 -27.29
CA ALA A 603 27.93 4.49 -28.60
C ALA A 603 27.10 5.76 -28.42
N ALA A 604 27.44 6.85 -29.11
CA ALA A 604 26.76 8.13 -28.96
C ALA A 604 26.24 8.66 -30.29
N ALA A 605 25.05 9.26 -30.27
CA ALA A 605 24.48 10.00 -31.38
C ALA A 605 24.22 11.45 -30.97
N TYR A 606 24.80 12.40 -31.70
CA TYR A 606 24.63 13.82 -31.50
C TYR A 606 23.24 14.30 -31.92
N GLY A 607 22.70 15.25 -31.16
CA GLY A 607 21.46 15.93 -31.51
C GLY A 607 21.59 16.70 -32.83
N PRO A 608 20.51 16.81 -33.63
CA PRO A 608 20.57 17.47 -34.93
C PRO A 608 20.95 18.95 -34.83
N PRO A 609 21.79 19.48 -35.74
CA PRO A 609 22.14 20.90 -35.78
C PRO A 609 20.89 21.79 -35.99
N GLY A 610 20.82 22.94 -35.31
CA GLY A 610 19.71 23.87 -35.42
C GLY A 610 18.42 23.47 -34.66
N THR A 611 18.48 22.44 -33.83
CA THR A 611 17.38 22.01 -32.95
C THR A 611 17.64 22.36 -31.49
N GLU A 612 16.62 22.29 -30.64
CA GLU A 612 16.78 22.47 -29.18
C GLU A 612 17.75 21.45 -28.52
N PHE A 613 18.14 20.41 -29.26
CA PHE A 613 19.06 19.37 -28.80
C PHE A 613 20.45 19.44 -29.41
N GLU A 614 20.81 20.51 -30.14
CA GLU A 614 22.09 20.63 -30.85
C GLU A 614 23.31 20.36 -29.94
N ASP A 615 23.27 20.80 -28.68
CA ASP A 615 24.34 20.63 -27.68
C ASP A 615 24.25 19.33 -26.86
N GLN A 616 23.31 18.45 -27.20
CA GLN A 616 23.07 17.18 -26.50
C GLN A 616 23.52 15.98 -27.36
N ALA A 617 23.80 14.88 -26.70
CA ALA A 617 24.07 13.58 -27.28
C ALA A 617 23.25 12.51 -26.56
N LEU A 618 22.68 11.60 -27.34
CA LEU A 618 22.07 10.38 -26.83
C LEU A 618 23.16 9.30 -26.72
N LEU A 619 23.47 8.90 -25.51
CA LEU A 619 24.45 7.87 -25.21
C LEU A 619 23.76 6.52 -25.01
N ALA A 620 24.20 5.51 -25.73
CA ALA A 620 23.85 4.11 -25.59
C ALA A 620 25.02 3.33 -24.98
N ILE A 621 24.72 2.42 -24.05
CA ILE A 621 25.73 1.64 -23.32
C ILE A 621 25.40 0.16 -23.45
N ASN A 622 26.23 -0.60 -24.16
CA ASN A 622 26.04 -2.03 -24.37
C ASN A 622 26.70 -2.85 -23.27
N LEU A 623 25.93 -3.17 -22.24
CA LEU A 623 26.41 -3.91 -21.07
C LEU A 623 26.75 -5.38 -21.38
N ALA A 624 26.28 -5.94 -22.50
CA ALA A 624 26.61 -7.31 -22.87
C ALA A 624 28.08 -7.46 -23.31
N ALA A 625 28.68 -6.40 -23.87
CA ALA A 625 30.09 -6.40 -24.24
C ALA A 625 31.05 -6.45 -23.03
N LEU A 626 30.56 -6.14 -21.81
CA LEU A 626 31.33 -6.28 -20.55
C LEU A 626 31.46 -7.73 -20.08
N ARG A 627 30.60 -8.63 -20.57
CA ARG A 627 30.67 -10.07 -20.27
C ARG A 627 31.29 -10.75 -21.49
N SER A 628 32.45 -11.37 -21.34
CA SER A 628 33.08 -12.19 -22.40
C SER A 628 32.28 -13.45 -22.80
N ALA A 629 30.96 -13.49 -22.54
CA ALA A 629 30.08 -14.61 -22.79
C ALA A 629 28.97 -14.21 -23.78
N ALA A 630 29.24 -14.46 -25.06
CA ALA A 630 28.39 -14.14 -26.22
C ALA A 630 27.07 -14.94 -26.33
N LYS A 631 26.37 -15.23 -25.22
CA LYS A 631 25.17 -16.09 -25.23
C LYS A 631 23.86 -15.42 -24.80
N HIS A 632 23.84 -14.12 -24.48
CA HIS A 632 22.62 -13.42 -24.05
C HIS A 632 22.36 -12.19 -24.93
N ALA A 633 21.10 -11.80 -25.04
CA ALA A 633 20.69 -10.61 -25.80
C ALA A 633 21.38 -9.34 -25.26
N PRO A 634 21.75 -8.38 -26.12
CA PRO A 634 22.46 -7.18 -25.68
C PRO A 634 21.56 -6.32 -24.79
N VAL A 635 22.02 -6.07 -23.57
CA VAL A 635 21.37 -5.14 -22.64
C VAL A 635 21.95 -3.76 -22.92
N VAL A 636 21.16 -2.91 -23.58
CA VAL A 636 21.54 -1.53 -23.91
C VAL A 636 20.74 -0.57 -23.05
N ILE A 637 21.44 0.24 -22.24
CA ILE A 637 20.85 1.34 -21.46
C ILE A 637 21.17 2.68 -22.13
N TYR A 638 20.30 3.68 -21.93
CA TYR A 638 20.42 4.97 -22.60
C TYR A 638 20.41 6.12 -21.60
N THR A 639 21.06 7.22 -21.98
CA THR A 639 20.94 8.50 -21.27
C THR A 639 21.24 9.65 -22.23
N SER A 640 20.76 10.86 -21.94
CA SER A 640 21.17 12.06 -22.65
C SER A 640 22.20 12.81 -21.83
N ILE A 641 23.30 13.19 -22.48
CA ILE A 641 24.38 13.99 -21.90
C ILE A 641 24.70 15.16 -22.81
N SER A 642 25.34 16.21 -22.29
CA SER A 642 25.87 17.26 -23.15
C SER A 642 27.07 16.76 -23.96
N ARG A 643 27.36 17.41 -25.09
CA ARG A 643 28.57 17.10 -25.89
C ARG A 643 29.86 17.20 -25.05
N THR A 644 29.98 18.22 -24.20
CA THR A 644 31.14 18.38 -23.31
C THR A 644 31.27 17.23 -22.30
N GLN A 645 30.15 16.70 -21.80
CA GLN A 645 30.18 15.54 -20.91
C GLN A 645 30.60 14.26 -21.66
N LEU A 646 30.22 14.12 -22.93
CA LEU A 646 30.64 13.00 -23.78
C LEU A 646 32.15 13.03 -24.04
N GLU A 647 32.69 14.21 -24.35
CA GLU A 647 34.14 14.41 -24.54
C GLU A 647 34.93 14.04 -23.27
N LEU A 648 34.48 14.54 -22.11
CA LEU A 648 35.07 14.19 -20.81
C LEU A 648 35.05 12.68 -20.56
N LEU A 649 33.94 12.01 -20.91
CA LEU A 649 33.77 10.57 -20.71
C LEU A 649 34.69 9.74 -21.62
N ARG A 650 34.87 10.15 -22.88
CA ARG A 650 35.73 9.47 -23.85
C ARG A 650 37.19 9.44 -23.35
N ASP A 651 37.66 10.58 -22.87
CA ASP A 651 39.06 10.81 -22.55
C ASP A 651 39.47 10.25 -21.18
N VAL A 652 38.54 9.64 -20.42
CA VAL A 652 38.82 8.97 -19.15
C VAL A 652 39.80 7.80 -19.33
N PRO A 653 40.99 7.84 -18.71
CA PRO A 653 41.92 6.71 -18.73
C PRO A 653 41.47 5.64 -17.73
N GLY A 654 41.57 4.35 -18.07
CA GLY A 654 41.21 3.24 -17.15
C GLY A 654 40.07 2.33 -17.60
N GLY A 655 39.68 2.38 -18.87
CA GLY A 655 38.73 1.44 -19.48
C GLY A 655 37.26 1.72 -19.13
N ASP A 656 36.38 0.85 -19.60
CA ASP A 656 34.93 1.08 -19.59
C ASP A 656 34.32 1.09 -18.18
N GLU A 657 34.91 0.35 -17.25
CA GLU A 657 34.48 0.32 -15.85
C GLU A 657 34.63 1.70 -15.18
N ARG A 658 35.71 2.42 -15.47
CA ARG A 658 35.93 3.76 -14.91
C ARG A 658 34.98 4.80 -15.51
N ARG A 659 34.70 4.68 -16.81
CA ARG A 659 33.73 5.52 -17.53
C ARG A 659 32.31 5.34 -16.97
N LEU A 660 31.91 4.10 -16.69
CA LEU A 660 30.62 3.80 -16.05
C LEU A 660 30.52 4.40 -14.64
N GLY A 661 31.60 4.32 -13.85
CA GLY A 661 31.67 4.95 -12.54
C GLY A 661 31.54 6.47 -12.59
N MET A 662 32.20 7.12 -13.56
CA MET A 662 32.12 8.57 -13.76
C MET A 662 30.70 9.03 -14.16
N LEU A 663 30.02 8.28 -15.03
CA LEU A 663 28.63 8.56 -15.44
C LEU A 663 27.65 8.53 -14.25
N ALA A 664 27.68 7.45 -13.46
CA ALA A 664 26.73 7.27 -12.36
C ALA A 664 27.04 8.13 -11.13
N GLY A 665 28.31 8.45 -10.90
CA GLY A 665 28.78 9.19 -9.72
C GLY A 665 29.02 10.67 -9.97
N GLU A 666 30.00 11.00 -10.81
CA GLU A 666 30.52 12.37 -10.96
C GLU A 666 29.65 13.24 -11.86
N LEU A 667 29.10 12.66 -12.93
CA LEU A 667 28.22 13.37 -13.88
C LEU A 667 26.75 13.40 -13.43
N GLY A 668 26.38 12.59 -12.43
CA GLY A 668 25.05 12.58 -11.82
C GLY A 668 23.91 12.29 -12.79
N VAL A 669 24.20 11.62 -13.92
CA VAL A 669 23.21 11.38 -14.96
C VAL A 669 22.33 10.18 -14.65
N LYS A 670 21.03 10.36 -14.89
CA LYS A 670 20.04 9.29 -14.73
C LYS A 670 20.18 8.34 -15.92
N LEU A 671 20.52 7.09 -15.61
CA LEU A 671 20.55 6.00 -16.58
C LEU A 671 19.12 5.50 -16.78
N VAL A 672 18.58 5.69 -17.98
CA VAL A 672 17.23 5.25 -18.33
C VAL A 672 17.34 3.91 -19.01
N GLY A 673 16.92 2.88 -18.29
CA GLY A 673 16.67 1.58 -18.88
C GLY A 673 15.19 1.48 -19.23
N ARG A 674 14.93 1.00 -20.44
CA ARG A 674 13.73 1.25 -21.26
C ARG A 674 12.35 1.19 -20.57
N PRO A 675 11.36 1.89 -21.17
CA PRO A 675 11.49 2.75 -22.36
C PRO A 675 12.07 4.13 -22.04
N LEU A 676 12.73 4.75 -23.04
CA LEU A 676 13.14 6.16 -22.97
C LEU A 676 11.91 7.04 -22.69
N GLN A 677 12.05 8.02 -21.80
CA GLN A 677 10.97 8.94 -21.44
C GLN A 677 11.46 10.39 -21.48
N GLY A 678 10.51 11.31 -21.65
CA GLY A 678 10.78 12.75 -21.61
C GLY A 678 11.75 13.21 -22.70
N ASP A 679 12.74 14.00 -22.32
CA ASP A 679 13.65 14.68 -23.24
C ASP A 679 14.53 13.72 -24.03
N SER A 680 14.92 12.59 -23.44
CA SER A 680 15.73 11.58 -24.12
C SER A 680 14.96 10.84 -25.22
N LEU A 681 13.63 10.68 -25.08
CA LEU A 681 12.79 10.14 -26.15
C LEU A 681 12.62 11.16 -27.29
N ARG A 682 12.34 12.43 -26.95
CA ARG A 682 12.23 13.52 -27.94
C ARG A 682 13.54 13.73 -28.71
N LEU A 683 14.67 13.59 -28.03
CA LEU A 683 15.99 13.61 -28.64
C LEU A 683 16.18 12.44 -29.62
N LEU A 684 15.82 11.22 -29.22
CA LEU A 684 15.88 10.06 -30.11
C LEU A 684 15.00 10.26 -31.35
N GLU A 685 13.76 10.72 -31.17
CA GLU A 685 12.83 10.99 -32.27
C GLU A 685 13.38 12.07 -33.22
N ALA A 686 13.99 13.14 -32.69
CA ALA A 686 14.62 14.18 -33.49
C ALA A 686 15.83 13.65 -34.30
N ILE A 687 16.67 12.82 -33.68
CA ILE A 687 17.81 12.15 -34.36
C ILE A 687 17.30 11.23 -35.47
N VAL A 688 16.28 10.42 -35.20
CA VAL A 688 15.67 9.50 -36.17
C VAL A 688 15.02 10.25 -37.32
N GLN A 689 14.28 11.34 -37.06
CA GLN A 689 13.66 12.15 -38.10
C GLN A 689 14.70 12.84 -38.99
N HIS A 690 15.75 13.42 -38.39
CA HIS A 690 16.82 14.08 -39.15
C HIS A 690 17.60 13.11 -40.04
N ARG A 691 17.89 11.90 -39.54
CA ARG A 691 18.63 10.87 -40.28
C ARG A 691 17.74 10.06 -41.24
N GLY A 692 16.46 9.89 -40.92
CA GLY A 692 15.46 9.28 -41.79
C GLY A 692 15.13 10.13 -43.01
N LEU A 693 15.20 11.47 -42.89
CA LEU A 693 15.11 12.39 -44.03
C LEU A 693 16.39 12.39 -44.91
N ALA A 694 17.51 11.87 -44.40
CA ALA A 694 18.75 11.72 -45.17
C ALA A 694 18.85 10.36 -45.89
N GLY A 695 17.94 9.41 -45.61
CA GLY A 695 18.02 8.01 -46.06
C GLY A 695 17.08 7.60 -47.20
N SER A 696 16.25 8.50 -47.75
CA SER A 696 15.53 8.25 -49.01
C SER A 696 16.27 8.88 -50.17
N GLY A 697 17.38 8.27 -50.54
CA GLY A 697 18.25 8.72 -51.62
C GLY A 697 19.15 7.58 -52.09
N ASP A 698 18.55 6.73 -52.92
CA ASP A 698 19.20 5.97 -53.99
C ASP A 698 20.00 4.71 -53.61
N ASP A 699 19.34 3.56 -53.74
CA ASP A 699 19.93 2.36 -54.33
C ASP A 699 18.80 1.52 -54.96
N GLY A 700 18.77 1.53 -56.29
CA GLY A 700 17.82 0.80 -57.12
C GLY A 700 18.39 0.53 -58.51
N ASP A 701 19.21 -0.52 -58.57
CA ASP A 701 19.63 -1.37 -59.71
C ASP A 701 19.17 -1.01 -61.14
N GLY A 702 20.15 -0.94 -62.04
CA GLY A 702 20.34 -1.95 -63.09
C GLY A 702 19.41 -1.94 -64.32
N GLU A 703 20.02 -1.57 -65.46
CA GLU A 703 19.76 -2.05 -66.84
C GLU A 703 18.31 -2.04 -67.38
N ASP A 704 18.00 -1.10 -68.28
CA ASP A 704 17.98 -1.38 -69.73
C ASP A 704 17.43 -0.19 -70.54
N GLY A 705 18.09 0.08 -71.67
CA GLY A 705 17.36 0.36 -72.92
C GLY A 705 17.01 1.81 -73.30
N THR A 706 17.86 2.34 -74.18
CA THR A 706 17.51 3.04 -75.45
C THR A 706 17.16 4.54 -75.47
N GLY A 707 17.87 5.24 -76.38
CA GLY A 707 17.43 6.45 -77.10
C GLY A 707 17.97 7.76 -76.50
N SER A 708 19.02 8.37 -77.04
CA SER A 708 18.95 9.44 -78.07
C SER A 708 17.96 10.55 -77.66
N SER A 709 18.31 11.83 -77.53
CA SER A 709 19.22 12.66 -78.32
C SER A 709 19.15 14.09 -77.74
N ASP A 710 20.19 14.89 -78.00
CA ASP A 710 20.19 16.38 -78.03
C ASP A 710 20.03 17.08 -76.66
N GLU A 711 20.77 18.12 -76.27
CA GLU A 711 21.45 19.19 -77.00
C GLU A 711 22.40 19.92 -76.01
N GLU A 712 23.56 20.36 -76.53
CA GLU A 712 24.52 21.38 -76.02
C GLU A 712 25.18 21.29 -74.62
#